data_AF-A0A842IAS1-F1
#
_entry.id   AF-A0A842IAS1-F1
#
_cell.length_a   1.000
_cell.length_b   1.000
_cell.length_c   1.000
_cell.angle_alpha   90.00
_cell.angle_beta   90.00
_cell.angle_gamma   90.00
#
_symmetry.space_group_name_H-M   'P 1'
#
loop_
_entity.id
_entity.type
_entity.pdbx_description
1 polymer ?
#
loop_
_entity_poly.entity_id
_entity_poly.type
_entity_poly.pdbx_seq_one_letter_code
_entity_poly.pdbx_strand_id
1 'polypeptide(L)'
;MEFTRVGVVSGARFGVPLAQASLVPEQGGAGVRVFNPVAAETVRLGLSVSGLAGVTGFTSHGTARVAVTVGGVSGSLATDLVASAKLAAGVALTGYLTPTPVASQAVEVMAVSAGGVDYLVATRPAGTGIEVFRIGADQSLTRVAGFADTAETSVAAVSALAFAQAGGVALVFAGSASENGVSAFALDAEGGLVPVATAGAAQGVPMQGVSCLKVVESGGTSWLVAGAAGSSSLTVFRLEAGGRMVPVDHVVDDLGTRFAGVVALDAVAVGGRVFVVAAGADDGISLLTLLPDGRLVHLASLADSLTTGLANISDLRLSLVGGVLQVLVLSGAEAGLTQLSVDLRNLGAVGEAGTAGDDLLTAPAGGAALAGGAGRDILLDGAGSDTLGGGAGADVFVLAADGTRDVITDFDIAQDRIDLTRWSFFRNAGQLTITATATGAVLRFGEEELELRSIDGRALAVTALRGLDYGAMTRLEPVTQVTLPPPEPLTLSGSAANDTLSGTALAEVLTGLAGDDLLVGGGGADTLYGGAGLDWASYAGLDTALRIDLRAWAEGSPEVADDVVEGVEGFIGTGLGDAMTGGAGYARFDGGAGEDTLAAGAGGGALWGGEGADSLTGGGAADAAYGGAGDDAALGGEGADTLEGGAGNDRLAGGAGADRIVGGEGDDRLDGGDGVDVLLDGAGNDTVFGGAGNETVTATAGNDWLYGDEGNDTLDGGIGNDRLFGGPGADRLVGGAGDDWFEGGEGVDLFSDGAGDDTIYGGVGNESVTATVGNDGLYGEEGNDTLDGGIGNDRLSGGTGADWLIGGEGDDWLDGGEGVDRFSDGAGNDTVLGGAGNESIAATAGNDSVSGGEGDDTVSGGEGDDRLSGDDGRDILDAGNGNDGLEGGSGNDLLSGGMGDDSLWGDAGNDILGGFGGNDRLDGGAGDDVLNAGAGDDVLTGGSGNDRLSASTGRDTLAGGEGDDLLYGLFGDDVLDGGAGSDRLDGGRGKDRMTGGTGADLFQFTSYLRGEVDVITDFEDGIDRLRLTGLGGGTDAARFRGLVIRDVTIDGVDYAQISRGGHLIWLEGVDAADLTASDFLFV
;
A
#
# COMPACT_ATOMS: atom_id res chain seq x y z
N MET A 1 -15.43 -4.84 33.79
CA MET A 1 -16.07 -5.40 32.58
C MET A 1 -15.07 -5.29 31.45
N GLU A 2 -14.94 -6.28 30.56
CA GLU A 2 -13.86 -6.31 29.56
C GLU A 2 -14.41 -6.62 28.17
N PHE A 3 -13.69 -6.16 27.14
CA PHE A 3 -13.94 -6.56 25.77
C PHE A 3 -13.46 -8.00 25.55
N THR A 4 -14.33 -8.84 24.99
CA THR A 4 -13.94 -10.14 24.46
C THR A 4 -14.00 -10.09 22.95
N ARG A 5 -12.86 -10.31 22.28
CA ARG A 5 -12.82 -10.39 20.83
C ARG A 5 -13.61 -11.60 20.35
N VAL A 6 -14.50 -11.36 19.39
CA VAL A 6 -15.33 -12.42 18.79
C VAL A 6 -14.77 -12.82 17.43
N GLY A 7 -14.39 -11.85 16.60
CA GLY A 7 -13.75 -12.11 15.31
C GLY A 7 -13.66 -10.89 14.42
N VAL A 8 -13.00 -11.06 13.27
CA VAL A 8 -12.92 -10.08 12.17
C VAL A 8 -13.49 -10.77 10.93
N VAL A 9 -14.37 -10.09 10.19
CA VAL A 9 -14.83 -10.58 8.89
C VAL A 9 -13.93 -10.01 7.81
N SER A 10 -13.11 -10.88 7.22
CA SER A 10 -12.27 -10.59 6.05
C SER A 10 -12.80 -11.34 4.81
N GLY A 11 -12.71 -10.71 3.64
CA GLY A 11 -13.17 -11.26 2.36
C GLY A 11 -13.30 -10.16 1.30
N ALA A 12 -13.55 -10.48 0.04
CA ALA A 12 -13.45 -9.53 -1.09
C ALA A 12 -14.21 -8.18 -0.93
N ARG A 13 -15.21 -8.09 -0.05
CA ARG A 13 -15.98 -6.85 0.24
C ARG A 13 -15.51 -6.07 1.47
N PHE A 14 -14.67 -6.69 2.28
CA PHE A 14 -14.03 -6.15 3.49
C PHE A 14 -12.51 -6.43 3.45
N GLY A 15 -11.96 -6.55 2.24
CA GLY A 15 -10.55 -6.88 1.99
C GLY A 15 -9.67 -5.64 1.83
N VAL A 16 -10.29 -4.46 1.91
CA VAL A 16 -9.66 -3.15 1.90
C VAL A 16 -10.25 -2.31 3.05
N PRO A 17 -9.53 -1.29 3.54
CA PRO A 17 -10.04 -0.38 4.56
C PRO A 17 -11.31 0.37 4.11
N LEU A 18 -12.18 0.71 5.07
CA LEU A 18 -13.49 1.31 4.81
C LEU A 18 -13.64 2.69 5.47
N ALA A 19 -12.83 3.66 5.03
CA ALA A 19 -12.75 5.00 5.61
C ALA A 19 -14.06 5.83 5.56
N GLN A 20 -15.00 5.50 4.67
CA GLN A 20 -16.21 6.32 4.42
C GLN A 20 -17.53 5.53 4.50
N ALA A 21 -17.55 4.42 5.25
CA ALA A 21 -18.74 3.57 5.40
C ALA A 21 -19.47 3.83 6.73
N SER A 22 -20.77 3.51 6.79
CA SER A 22 -21.57 3.64 8.02
C SER A 22 -22.22 2.31 8.41
N LEU A 23 -22.23 2.04 9.71
CA LEU A 23 -22.88 0.89 10.33
C LEU A 23 -24.32 1.22 10.74
N VAL A 24 -25.25 0.33 10.40
CA VAL A 24 -26.67 0.47 10.71
C VAL A 24 -27.18 -0.81 11.37
N PRO A 25 -27.32 -0.85 12.70
CA PRO A 25 -27.95 -1.97 13.39
C PRO A 25 -29.39 -2.18 12.90
N GLU A 26 -29.77 -3.42 12.59
CA GLU A 26 -31.16 -3.74 12.22
C GLU A 26 -32.07 -3.86 13.44
N GLN A 27 -33.37 -3.62 13.25
CA GLN A 27 -34.35 -3.75 14.33
C GLN A 27 -34.31 -5.15 14.97
N GLY A 28 -34.21 -5.18 16.30
CA GLY A 28 -34.08 -6.42 17.07
C GLY A 28 -32.65 -6.91 17.27
N GLY A 29 -31.64 -6.20 16.76
CA GLY A 29 -30.22 -6.37 17.08
C GLY A 29 -29.53 -7.58 16.45
N ALA A 30 -30.27 -8.48 15.79
CA ALA A 30 -29.76 -9.71 15.20
C ALA A 30 -29.14 -9.55 13.79
N GLY A 31 -28.94 -8.31 13.33
CA GLY A 31 -28.30 -8.01 12.05
C GLY A 31 -27.72 -6.60 12.03
N VAL A 32 -26.76 -6.37 11.14
CA VAL A 32 -26.18 -5.05 10.87
C VAL A 32 -26.06 -4.85 9.36
N ARG A 33 -26.20 -3.61 8.92
CA ARG A 33 -25.89 -3.19 7.56
C ARG A 33 -24.62 -2.38 7.55
N VAL A 34 -23.76 -2.64 6.59
CA VAL A 34 -22.63 -1.77 6.25
C VAL A 34 -23.04 -1.03 4.99
N PHE A 35 -23.31 0.26 5.12
CA PHE A 35 -23.55 1.14 3.99
C PHE A 35 -22.20 1.65 3.48
N ASN A 36 -21.75 1.17 2.32
CA ASN A 36 -20.50 1.55 1.69
C ASN A 36 -20.79 2.42 0.45
N PRO A 37 -20.69 3.75 0.56
CA PRO A 37 -20.92 4.65 -0.56
C PRO A 37 -19.83 4.59 -1.63
N VAL A 38 -18.60 4.16 -1.27
CA VAL A 38 -17.46 4.08 -2.19
C VAL A 38 -17.65 2.94 -3.19
N ALA A 39 -17.96 1.75 -2.69
CA ALA A 39 -18.30 0.58 -3.53
C ALA A 39 -19.76 0.61 -4.04
N ALA A 40 -20.51 1.67 -3.74
CA ALA A 40 -21.93 1.83 -4.07
C ALA A 40 -22.78 0.60 -3.67
N GLU A 41 -22.60 0.12 -2.44
CA GLU A 41 -23.28 -1.07 -1.94
C GLU A 41 -23.69 -1.02 -0.46
N THR A 42 -24.73 -1.79 -0.12
CA THR A 42 -25.07 -2.12 1.26
C THR A 42 -24.91 -3.61 1.46
N VAL A 43 -24.07 -4.00 2.42
CA VAL A 43 -23.88 -5.39 2.84
C VAL A 43 -24.68 -5.64 4.11
N ARG A 44 -25.44 -6.75 4.17
CA ARG A 44 -26.16 -7.17 5.37
C ARG A 44 -25.46 -8.36 5.99
N LEU A 45 -25.29 -8.31 7.30
CA LEU A 45 -24.61 -9.32 8.10
C LEU A 45 -25.54 -9.77 9.22
N GLY A 46 -25.54 -11.07 9.52
CA GLY A 46 -26.26 -11.59 10.67
C GLY A 46 -25.43 -11.42 11.94
N LEU A 47 -26.05 -11.04 13.05
CA LEU A 47 -25.40 -10.92 14.35
C LEU A 47 -25.90 -11.99 15.30
N SER A 48 -24.96 -12.69 15.93
CA SER A 48 -25.24 -13.65 16.99
C SER A 48 -24.33 -13.44 18.20
N VAL A 49 -24.70 -14.03 19.34
CA VAL A 49 -23.89 -14.01 20.57
C VAL A 49 -22.50 -14.61 20.35
N SER A 50 -22.40 -15.60 19.45
CA SER A 50 -21.17 -16.33 19.13
C SER A 50 -20.37 -15.73 17.98
N GLY A 51 -20.84 -14.64 17.36
CA GLY A 51 -20.16 -13.95 16.26
C GLY A 51 -21.04 -13.55 15.09
N LEU A 52 -20.41 -12.85 14.15
CA LEU A 52 -20.96 -12.45 12.86
C LEU A 52 -21.28 -13.72 12.05
N ALA A 53 -22.57 -13.93 11.79
CA ALA A 53 -22.99 -14.83 10.73
C ALA A 53 -22.68 -14.12 9.41
N GLY A 54 -21.94 -14.79 8.50
CA GLY A 54 -21.47 -14.20 7.24
C GLY A 54 -22.59 -13.52 6.41
N VAL A 55 -22.19 -12.82 5.35
CA VAL A 55 -23.08 -11.98 4.51
C VAL A 55 -24.44 -12.64 4.23
N THR A 56 -25.51 -12.04 4.76
CA THR A 56 -26.89 -12.52 4.64
C THR A 56 -27.64 -11.88 3.48
N GLY A 57 -27.11 -10.80 2.91
CA GLY A 57 -27.67 -10.14 1.75
C GLY A 57 -26.81 -8.97 1.25
N PHE A 58 -27.08 -8.54 0.03
CA PHE A 58 -26.37 -7.46 -0.65
C PHE A 58 -27.37 -6.61 -1.46
N THR A 59 -27.12 -5.31 -1.56
CA THR A 59 -27.88 -4.40 -2.41
C THR A 59 -26.93 -3.39 -3.05
N SER A 60 -26.88 -3.33 -4.38
CA SER A 60 -26.13 -2.29 -5.11
C SER A 60 -26.96 -1.00 -5.21
N HIS A 61 -26.31 0.16 -5.06
CA HIS A 61 -26.92 1.49 -5.07
C HIS A 61 -26.96 2.13 -6.47
N GLY A 62 -26.28 1.54 -7.46
CA GLY A 62 -25.83 2.22 -8.69
C GLY A 62 -26.90 2.75 -9.66
N THR A 63 -28.21 2.53 -9.43
CA THR A 63 -29.27 3.06 -10.33
C THR A 63 -30.49 3.67 -9.64
N ALA A 64 -30.71 3.43 -8.34
CA ALA A 64 -31.91 3.87 -7.64
C ALA A 64 -31.59 5.00 -6.65
N ARG A 65 -31.70 6.25 -7.11
CA ARG A 65 -31.43 7.47 -6.31
C ARG A 65 -32.63 8.42 -6.32
N VAL A 66 -32.83 9.13 -5.22
CA VAL A 66 -33.87 10.15 -5.05
C VAL A 66 -33.23 11.52 -5.29
N ALA A 67 -33.72 12.25 -6.28
CA ALA A 67 -33.25 13.62 -6.54
C ALA A 67 -33.53 14.52 -5.33
N VAL A 68 -32.54 15.33 -4.96
CA VAL A 68 -32.63 16.27 -3.83
C VAL A 68 -31.69 17.44 -4.08
N THR A 69 -32.04 18.60 -3.51
CA THR A 69 -31.15 19.76 -3.44
C THR A 69 -30.94 20.08 -1.98
N VAL A 70 -29.69 19.99 -1.51
CA VAL A 70 -29.31 20.24 -0.11
C VAL A 70 -28.38 21.44 -0.06
N GLY A 71 -28.73 22.47 0.71
CA GLY A 71 -27.91 23.67 0.85
C GLY A 71 -27.66 24.44 -0.46
N GLY A 72 -28.53 24.26 -1.46
CA GLY A 72 -28.37 24.84 -2.81
C GLY A 72 -27.61 23.95 -3.80
N VAL A 73 -26.98 22.86 -3.34
CA VAL A 73 -26.29 21.88 -4.19
C VAL A 73 -27.30 20.85 -4.68
N SER A 74 -27.46 20.74 -6.00
CA SER A 74 -28.39 19.77 -6.60
C SER A 74 -27.70 18.43 -6.87
N GLY A 75 -28.36 17.34 -6.50
CA GLY A 75 -27.86 15.99 -6.73
C GLY A 75 -28.95 14.96 -6.44
N SER A 76 -28.54 13.81 -5.90
CA SER A 76 -29.46 12.74 -5.52
C SER A 76 -28.87 11.91 -4.37
N LEU A 77 -29.70 11.35 -3.51
CA LEU A 77 -29.29 10.40 -2.46
C LEU A 77 -29.67 8.98 -2.85
N ALA A 78 -28.86 7.99 -2.48
CA ALA A 78 -29.22 6.59 -2.69
C ALA A 78 -30.56 6.28 -1.99
N THR A 79 -31.49 5.61 -2.68
CA THR A 79 -32.77 5.19 -2.08
C THR A 79 -32.54 4.30 -0.87
N ASP A 80 -31.54 3.41 -0.93
CA ASP A 80 -31.18 2.53 0.18
C ASP A 80 -30.55 3.26 1.38
N LEU A 81 -29.92 4.43 1.17
CA LEU A 81 -29.49 5.32 2.27
C LEU A 81 -30.71 5.86 3.02
N VAL A 82 -31.70 6.40 2.29
CA VAL A 82 -32.95 6.91 2.90
C VAL A 82 -33.70 5.78 3.62
N ALA A 83 -33.75 4.59 3.02
CA ALA A 83 -34.36 3.42 3.63
C ALA A 83 -33.61 2.97 4.91
N SER A 84 -32.28 3.00 4.89
CA SER A 84 -31.44 2.63 6.04
C SER A 84 -31.53 3.66 7.16
N ALA A 85 -31.53 4.95 6.85
CA ALA A 85 -31.77 6.02 7.82
C ALA A 85 -33.13 5.85 8.52
N LYS A 86 -34.19 5.50 7.76
CA LYS A 86 -35.51 5.24 8.35
C LYS A 86 -35.55 4.00 9.26
N LEU A 87 -34.75 2.99 8.97
CA LEU A 87 -34.69 1.76 9.78
C LEU A 87 -34.02 2.02 11.13
N ALA A 88 -33.02 2.89 11.16
CA ALA A 88 -32.32 3.33 12.35
C ALA A 88 -32.62 4.81 12.63
N ALA A 89 -33.89 5.12 12.90
CA ALA A 89 -34.31 6.49 13.18
C ALA A 89 -33.50 7.09 14.34
N GLY A 90 -32.98 8.30 14.14
CA GLY A 90 -32.10 9.00 15.07
C GLY A 90 -30.62 8.62 14.98
N VAL A 91 -30.23 7.78 14.03
CA VAL A 91 -28.82 7.48 13.71
C VAL A 91 -28.41 8.30 12.48
N ALA A 92 -27.32 9.06 12.61
CA ALA A 92 -26.71 9.78 11.49
C ALA A 92 -25.93 8.80 10.60
N LEU A 93 -26.06 8.97 9.29
CA LEU A 93 -25.41 8.18 8.25
C LEU A 93 -24.74 9.10 7.25
N THR A 94 -23.55 8.74 6.80
CA THR A 94 -22.83 9.48 5.77
C THR A 94 -23.31 9.07 4.38
N GLY A 95 -23.58 10.05 3.53
CA GLY A 95 -23.95 9.85 2.13
C GLY A 95 -23.40 10.94 1.23
N TYR A 96 -23.60 10.78 -0.08
CA TYR A 96 -23.10 11.71 -1.09
C TYR A 96 -24.20 12.11 -2.06
N LEU A 97 -24.22 13.37 -2.47
CA LEU A 97 -25.16 13.88 -3.48
C LEU A 97 -24.82 13.41 -4.90
N THR A 98 -23.59 12.96 -5.14
CA THR A 98 -23.14 12.27 -6.35
C THR A 98 -23.16 10.75 -6.22
N PRO A 99 -23.23 10.02 -7.35
CA PRO A 99 -23.04 8.57 -7.38
C PRO A 99 -21.68 8.13 -6.84
N THR A 100 -20.63 8.94 -7.03
CA THR A 100 -19.29 8.71 -6.51
C THR A 100 -19.06 9.52 -5.23
N PRO A 101 -18.29 9.00 -4.26
CA PRO A 101 -17.95 9.71 -3.03
C PRO A 101 -17.04 10.90 -3.35
N VAL A 102 -17.55 12.12 -3.19
CA VAL A 102 -16.77 13.36 -3.31
C VAL A 102 -16.95 14.13 -2.01
N ALA A 103 -15.86 14.40 -1.28
CA ALA A 103 -15.91 14.99 0.06
C ALA A 103 -16.73 16.30 0.13
N SER A 104 -16.59 17.17 -0.88
CA SER A 104 -17.35 18.42 -0.97
C SER A 104 -18.86 18.24 -1.20
N GLN A 105 -19.30 17.02 -1.50
CA GLN A 105 -20.70 16.61 -1.65
C GLN A 105 -21.17 15.62 -0.59
N ALA A 106 -20.36 15.37 0.43
CA ALA A 106 -20.75 14.58 1.58
C ALA A 106 -21.87 15.29 2.35
N VAL A 107 -22.83 14.51 2.80
CA VAL A 107 -23.91 14.94 3.69
C VAL A 107 -24.10 13.89 4.76
N GLU A 108 -24.25 14.33 6.00
CA GLU A 108 -24.80 13.47 7.04
C GLU A 108 -26.31 13.55 6.97
N VAL A 109 -26.97 12.40 7.03
CA VAL A 109 -28.43 12.30 7.03
C VAL A 109 -28.92 11.49 8.21
N MET A 110 -30.01 11.94 8.81
CA MET A 110 -30.66 11.25 9.93
C MET A 110 -32.16 11.29 9.74
N ALA A 111 -32.81 10.12 9.76
CA ALA A 111 -34.27 10.08 9.72
C ALA A 111 -34.85 10.24 11.12
N VAL A 112 -35.88 11.06 11.26
CA VAL A 112 -36.56 11.36 12.52
C VAL A 112 -38.07 11.36 12.32
N SER A 113 -38.84 11.21 13.39
CA SER A 113 -40.30 11.26 13.33
C SER A 113 -40.85 12.26 14.33
N ALA A 114 -41.67 13.20 13.83
CA ALA A 114 -42.36 14.21 14.63
C ALA A 114 -43.83 14.29 14.20
N GLY A 115 -44.77 14.28 15.16
CA GLY A 115 -46.20 14.32 14.87
C GLY A 115 -46.74 13.15 14.03
N GLY A 116 -46.01 12.03 13.95
CA GLY A 116 -46.36 10.88 13.11
C GLY A 116 -45.96 11.03 11.63
N VAL A 117 -45.10 12.00 11.31
CA VAL A 117 -44.53 12.23 9.98
C VAL A 117 -43.02 11.96 10.04
N ASP A 118 -42.51 11.24 9.04
CA ASP A 118 -41.07 10.97 8.91
C ASP A 118 -40.38 12.10 8.14
N TYR A 119 -39.28 12.58 8.70
CA TYR A 119 -38.41 13.60 8.13
C TYR A 119 -37.00 13.06 7.98
N LEU A 120 -36.27 13.56 6.99
CA LEU A 120 -34.84 13.42 6.84
C LEU A 120 -34.20 14.77 7.17
N VAL A 121 -33.40 14.80 8.23
CA VAL A 121 -32.52 15.94 8.53
C VAL A 121 -31.21 15.69 7.80
N ALA A 122 -30.70 16.69 7.08
CA ALA A 122 -29.44 16.59 6.35
C ALA A 122 -28.54 17.80 6.64
N THR A 123 -27.23 17.57 6.78
CA THR A 123 -26.24 18.65 6.79
C THR A 123 -26.06 19.22 5.39
N ARG A 124 -25.63 20.48 5.28
CA ARG A 124 -25.32 21.09 3.98
C ARG A 124 -23.91 20.67 3.54
N PRO A 125 -23.72 20.27 2.27
CA PRO A 125 -22.38 19.94 1.76
C PRO A 125 -21.42 21.11 1.92
N ALA A 126 -20.25 20.87 2.52
CA ALA A 126 -19.17 21.84 2.71
C ALA A 126 -19.61 23.22 3.26
N GLY A 127 -20.70 23.28 4.05
CA GLY A 127 -21.42 24.54 4.28
C GLY A 127 -22.01 24.72 5.67
N THR A 128 -22.73 25.84 5.85
CA THR A 128 -23.29 26.28 7.12
C THR A 128 -24.79 25.98 7.24
N GLY A 129 -25.15 25.07 8.14
CA GLY A 129 -26.52 24.79 8.56
C GLY A 129 -27.03 23.38 8.24
N ILE A 130 -28.32 23.18 8.56
CA ILE A 130 -29.05 21.92 8.38
C ILE A 130 -30.34 22.14 7.59
N GLU A 131 -30.82 21.11 6.91
CA GLU A 131 -32.07 21.12 6.14
C GLU A 131 -32.97 19.95 6.52
N VAL A 132 -34.28 20.14 6.41
CA VAL A 132 -35.29 19.14 6.74
C VAL A 132 -36.14 18.84 5.51
N PHE A 133 -36.23 17.55 5.19
CA PHE A 133 -37.03 17.02 4.09
C PHE A 133 -38.10 16.11 4.63
N ARG A 134 -39.35 16.28 4.19
CA ARG A 134 -40.40 15.29 4.43
C ARG A 134 -40.15 14.06 3.57
N ILE A 135 -40.23 12.86 4.15
CA ILE A 135 -40.08 11.60 3.43
C ILE A 135 -41.46 11.08 2.98
N GLY A 136 -41.63 10.95 1.67
CA GLY A 136 -42.84 10.39 1.05
C GLY A 136 -42.97 8.86 1.26
N ALA A 137 -44.16 8.32 0.97
CA ALA A 137 -44.39 6.87 1.04
C ALA A 137 -43.56 6.08 0.01
N ASP A 138 -43.15 6.74 -1.07
CA ASP A 138 -42.26 6.26 -2.13
C ASP A 138 -40.79 6.66 -1.91
N GLN A 139 -40.45 7.15 -0.70
CA GLN A 139 -39.13 7.69 -0.32
C GLN A 139 -38.73 8.99 -1.05
N SER A 140 -39.65 9.64 -1.77
CA SER A 140 -39.39 10.98 -2.30
C SER A 140 -39.07 11.99 -1.18
N LEU A 141 -38.16 12.92 -1.45
CA LEU A 141 -37.73 13.94 -0.48
C LEU A 141 -38.26 15.30 -0.88
N THR A 142 -39.05 15.92 -0.01
CA THR A 142 -39.56 17.30 -0.23
C THR A 142 -39.04 18.22 0.87
N ARG A 143 -38.25 19.23 0.52
CA ARG A 143 -37.72 20.20 1.49
C ARG A 143 -38.86 20.96 2.17
N VAL A 144 -38.87 20.96 3.50
CA VAL A 144 -39.89 21.64 4.34
C VAL A 144 -39.31 22.75 5.20
N ALA A 145 -38.06 22.63 5.63
CA ALA A 145 -37.36 23.66 6.40
C ALA A 145 -35.86 23.61 6.19
N GLY A 146 -35.17 24.62 6.72
CA GLY A 146 -33.72 24.61 6.89
C GLY A 146 -33.31 25.75 7.81
N PHE A 147 -32.18 25.58 8.47
CA PHE A 147 -31.58 26.56 9.38
C PHE A 147 -30.17 26.83 8.89
N ALA A 148 -29.81 28.10 8.73
CA ALA A 148 -28.45 28.53 8.38
C ALA A 148 -27.74 29.03 9.64
N ASP A 149 -26.43 29.07 9.61
CA ASP A 149 -25.63 29.49 10.76
C ASP A 149 -25.87 30.95 11.20
N THR A 150 -25.78 31.18 12.50
CA THR A 150 -25.90 32.48 13.18
C THR A 150 -24.90 32.56 14.33
N ALA A 151 -24.55 33.76 14.78
CA ALA A 151 -23.59 33.98 15.86
C ALA A 151 -23.98 33.34 17.22
N GLU A 152 -25.23 32.90 17.38
CA GLU A 152 -25.76 32.27 18.59
C GLU A 152 -25.93 30.75 18.48
N THR A 153 -25.67 30.17 17.31
CA THR A 153 -25.73 28.74 17.05
C THR A 153 -24.38 28.20 16.62
N SER A 154 -24.17 26.90 16.74
CA SER A 154 -22.98 26.20 16.29
C SER A 154 -23.36 25.26 15.15
N VAL A 155 -23.66 25.82 13.97
CA VAL A 155 -24.06 25.04 12.79
C VAL A 155 -23.29 25.41 11.52
N ALA A 156 -22.15 26.08 11.61
CA ALA A 156 -21.12 26.00 10.58
C ALA A 156 -20.41 24.64 10.66
N ALA A 157 -20.04 24.06 9.51
CA ALA A 157 -19.32 22.78 9.42
C ALA A 157 -19.91 21.69 10.35
N VAL A 158 -21.22 21.41 10.20
CA VAL A 158 -21.90 20.39 11.01
C VAL A 158 -21.35 19.01 10.67
N SER A 159 -20.76 18.38 11.68
CA SER A 159 -20.04 17.11 11.63
C SER A 159 -20.73 16.00 12.40
N ALA A 160 -21.77 16.32 13.17
CA ALA A 160 -22.53 15.32 13.91
C ALA A 160 -23.98 15.72 14.08
N LEU A 161 -24.88 14.76 13.91
CA LEU A 161 -26.31 14.89 14.21
C LEU A 161 -26.76 13.87 15.26
N ALA A 162 -27.63 14.31 16.18
CA ALA A 162 -28.34 13.40 17.09
C ALA A 162 -29.80 13.80 17.28
N PHE A 163 -30.61 12.85 17.73
CA PHE A 163 -32.03 13.06 17.94
C PHE A 163 -32.48 12.57 19.32
N ALA A 164 -33.36 13.33 19.96
CA ALA A 164 -34.02 12.94 21.19
C ALA A 164 -35.53 13.22 21.15
N GLN A 165 -36.28 12.40 21.87
CA GLN A 165 -37.64 12.76 22.33
C GLN A 165 -37.54 13.07 23.82
N ALA A 166 -37.43 14.35 24.18
CA ALA A 166 -37.27 14.78 25.57
C ALA A 166 -38.44 15.68 25.99
N GLY A 167 -39.12 15.33 27.08
CA GLY A 167 -40.26 16.10 27.59
C GLY A 167 -41.43 16.24 26.61
N GLY A 168 -41.58 15.31 25.67
CA GLY A 168 -42.62 15.34 24.62
C GLY A 168 -42.31 16.23 23.42
N VAL A 169 -41.07 16.73 23.31
CA VAL A 169 -40.58 17.54 22.18
C VAL A 169 -39.54 16.74 21.40
N ALA A 170 -39.66 16.75 20.07
CA ALA A 170 -38.67 16.21 19.16
C ALA A 170 -37.51 17.20 19.05
N LEU A 171 -36.31 16.79 19.45
CA LEU A 171 -35.11 17.62 19.47
C LEU A 171 -34.08 17.08 18.49
N VAL A 172 -33.57 17.96 17.63
CA VAL A 172 -32.43 17.70 16.74
C VAL A 172 -31.23 18.45 17.30
N PHE A 173 -30.12 17.74 17.49
CA PHE A 173 -28.85 18.31 17.90
C PHE A 173 -27.90 18.31 16.72
N ALA A 174 -27.16 19.41 16.55
CA ALA A 174 -26.11 19.56 15.55
C ALA A 174 -24.83 19.98 16.25
N GLY A 175 -23.76 19.20 16.05
CA GLY A 175 -22.41 19.50 16.53
C GLY A 175 -21.58 20.10 15.41
N SER A 176 -20.78 21.11 15.74
CA SER A 176 -19.89 21.78 14.80
C SER A 176 -18.44 21.40 15.03
N ALA A 177 -17.75 21.04 13.95
CA ALA A 177 -16.31 20.80 13.96
C ALA A 177 -15.49 22.10 14.05
N SER A 178 -16.01 23.23 13.54
CA SER A 178 -15.25 24.49 13.50
C SER A 178 -15.64 25.48 14.61
N GLU A 179 -16.87 25.42 15.10
CA GLU A 179 -17.40 26.38 16.09
C GLU A 179 -17.40 25.83 17.52
N ASN A 180 -16.83 24.64 17.72
CA ASN A 180 -16.52 24.11 19.05
C ASN A 180 -17.75 24.03 19.97
N GLY A 181 -18.90 23.64 19.43
CA GLY A 181 -20.18 23.65 20.15
C GLY A 181 -21.28 22.81 19.52
N VAL A 182 -22.36 22.65 20.29
CA VAL A 182 -23.57 21.92 19.93
C VAL A 182 -24.77 22.85 20.00
N SER A 183 -25.61 22.84 18.97
CA SER A 183 -26.92 23.51 18.97
C SER A 183 -28.07 22.51 18.97
N ALA A 184 -29.10 22.81 19.78
CA ALA A 184 -30.33 22.04 19.88
C ALA A 184 -31.49 22.80 19.22
N PHE A 185 -32.29 22.08 18.44
CA PHE A 185 -33.44 22.58 17.72
C PHE A 185 -34.69 21.78 18.07
N ALA A 186 -35.79 22.45 18.43
CA ALA A 186 -37.09 21.84 18.48
C ALA A 186 -37.64 21.65 17.06
N LEU A 187 -37.99 20.41 16.72
CA LEU A 187 -38.64 20.03 15.47
C LEU A 187 -40.16 20.00 15.67
N ASP A 188 -40.89 20.87 14.97
CA ASP A 188 -42.34 20.90 15.02
C ASP A 188 -43.00 19.81 14.14
N ALA A 189 -44.34 19.70 14.23
CA ALA A 189 -45.10 18.68 13.49
C ALA A 189 -45.20 18.96 11.98
N GLU A 190 -44.78 20.14 11.52
CA GLU A 190 -44.73 20.53 10.12
C GLU A 190 -43.31 20.38 9.53
N GLY A 191 -42.30 20.13 10.38
CA GLY A 191 -40.89 19.94 10.01
C GLY A 191 -40.04 21.20 10.17
N GLY A 192 -40.56 22.25 10.81
CA GLY A 192 -39.83 23.47 11.15
C GLY A 192 -38.85 23.28 12.30
N LEU A 193 -37.71 23.99 12.23
CA LEU A 193 -36.66 23.99 13.24
C LEU A 193 -36.66 25.30 14.02
N VAL A 194 -36.72 25.21 15.35
CA VAL A 194 -36.60 26.36 16.25
C VAL A 194 -35.41 26.15 17.18
N PRO A 195 -34.36 27.00 17.17
CA PRO A 195 -33.23 26.85 18.09
C PRO A 195 -33.70 27.05 19.53
N VAL A 196 -33.27 26.17 20.43
CA VAL A 196 -33.68 26.16 21.84
C VAL A 196 -32.52 26.20 22.84
N ALA A 197 -31.33 25.75 22.46
CA ALA A 197 -30.12 25.87 23.27
C ALA A 197 -28.85 25.75 22.40
N THR A 198 -27.75 26.36 22.86
CA THR A 198 -26.40 26.16 22.34
C THR A 198 -25.44 26.00 23.52
N ALA A 199 -24.49 25.08 23.42
CA ALA A 199 -23.43 24.88 24.42
C ALA A 199 -22.12 24.51 23.73
N GLY A 200 -21.03 25.19 24.09
CA GLY A 200 -19.70 25.01 23.50
C GLY A 200 -18.65 25.85 24.22
N ALA A 201 -17.48 25.99 23.62
CA ALA A 201 -16.37 26.78 24.16
C ALA A 201 -16.81 28.20 24.55
N ALA A 202 -17.60 28.87 23.69
CA ALA A 202 -18.13 30.20 23.93
C ALA A 202 -19.09 30.30 25.14
N GLN A 203 -19.66 29.18 25.59
CA GLN A 203 -20.53 29.09 26.78
C GLN A 203 -19.82 28.48 28.00
N GLY A 204 -18.49 28.37 27.98
CA GLY A 204 -17.69 27.88 29.10
C GLY A 204 -17.63 26.35 29.20
N VAL A 205 -17.96 25.63 28.12
CA VAL A 205 -17.78 24.19 28.03
C VAL A 205 -16.56 23.90 27.16
N PRO A 206 -15.46 23.35 27.71
CA PRO A 206 -14.17 23.26 27.01
C PRO A 206 -14.12 22.12 25.98
N MET A 207 -15.08 22.08 25.05
CA MET A 207 -15.09 21.15 23.91
C MET A 207 -14.57 21.86 22.66
N GLN A 208 -13.78 21.18 21.83
CA GLN A 208 -13.31 21.68 20.53
C GLN A 208 -13.41 20.60 19.46
N GLY A 209 -13.90 20.95 18.27
CA GLY A 209 -14.08 20.01 17.17
C GLY A 209 -15.08 18.90 17.47
N VAL A 210 -16.35 19.23 17.74
CA VAL A 210 -17.37 18.19 17.98
C VAL A 210 -17.44 17.28 16.76
N SER A 211 -17.28 15.98 16.94
CA SER A 211 -17.16 14.99 15.84
C SER A 211 -18.27 13.94 15.89
N CYS A 212 -18.87 13.72 17.06
CA CYS A 212 -19.92 12.74 17.24
C CYS A 212 -20.86 13.12 18.38
N LEU A 213 -22.14 12.77 18.22
CA LEU A 213 -23.19 13.04 19.19
C LEU A 213 -24.02 11.77 19.40
N LYS A 214 -24.30 11.44 20.67
CA LYS A 214 -25.21 10.34 21.01
C LYS A 214 -26.16 10.71 22.12
N VAL A 215 -27.45 10.48 21.88
CA VAL A 215 -28.47 10.58 22.93
C VAL A 215 -28.77 9.19 23.48
N VAL A 216 -28.89 9.11 24.81
CA VAL A 216 -29.31 7.89 25.53
C VAL A 216 -30.24 8.26 26.68
N GLU A 217 -31.21 7.41 26.97
CA GLU A 217 -32.15 7.60 28.09
C GLU A 217 -31.92 6.53 29.16
N SER A 218 -31.83 6.96 30.42
CA SER A 218 -31.83 6.04 31.57
C SER A 218 -32.46 6.70 32.79
N GLY A 219 -33.19 5.92 33.59
CA GLY A 219 -33.85 6.42 34.80
C GLY A 219 -34.87 7.54 34.56
N GLY A 220 -35.43 7.65 33.34
CA GLY A 220 -36.32 8.73 32.92
C GLY A 220 -35.61 10.06 32.65
N THR A 221 -34.28 10.07 32.57
CA THR A 221 -33.46 11.21 32.18
C THR A 221 -32.83 10.96 30.82
N SER A 222 -32.89 11.95 29.94
CA SER A 222 -32.18 11.91 28.65
C SER A 222 -30.83 12.60 28.78
N TRP A 223 -29.80 11.93 28.28
CA TRP A 223 -28.42 12.37 28.28
C TRP A 223 -27.95 12.52 26.85
N LEU A 224 -27.27 13.62 26.55
CA LEU A 224 -26.52 13.80 25.30
C LEU A 224 -25.04 13.68 25.63
N VAL A 225 -24.35 12.76 24.99
CA VAL A 225 -22.90 12.60 25.06
C VAL A 225 -22.33 13.19 23.76
N ALA A 226 -21.44 14.16 23.90
CA ALA A 226 -20.72 14.79 22.80
C ALA A 226 -19.26 14.39 22.85
N GLY A 227 -18.78 13.79 21.77
CA GLY A 227 -17.35 13.55 21.54
C GLY A 227 -16.77 14.67 20.70
N ALA A 228 -15.60 15.15 21.11
CA ALA A 228 -14.93 16.27 20.48
C ALA A 228 -13.47 15.89 20.19
N ALA A 229 -13.11 15.94 18.91
CA ALA A 229 -11.81 15.52 18.40
C ALA A 229 -10.71 16.50 18.81
N GLY A 230 -10.89 17.80 18.57
CA GLY A 230 -9.87 18.82 18.85
C GLY A 230 -9.50 18.93 20.33
N SER A 231 -10.43 18.65 21.25
CA SER A 231 -10.16 18.65 22.70
C SER A 231 -10.00 17.26 23.31
N SER A 232 -9.99 16.18 22.51
CA SER A 232 -9.86 14.80 23.00
C SER A 232 -10.81 14.46 24.16
N SER A 233 -12.06 14.91 24.07
CA SER A 233 -12.96 14.95 25.24
C SER A 233 -14.34 14.37 25.00
N LEU A 234 -14.92 13.80 26.06
CA LEU A 234 -16.34 13.42 26.14
C LEU A 234 -17.06 14.37 27.12
N THR A 235 -18.07 15.08 26.63
CA THR A 235 -18.94 15.94 27.43
C THR A 235 -20.33 15.33 27.56
N VAL A 236 -20.83 15.21 28.79
CA VAL A 236 -22.20 14.74 29.04
C VAL A 236 -23.10 15.92 29.41
N PHE A 237 -24.22 16.02 28.70
CA PHE A 237 -25.29 16.96 28.98
C PHE A 237 -26.52 16.24 29.51
N ARG A 238 -27.06 16.73 30.63
CA ARG A 238 -28.44 16.42 31.01
C ARG A 238 -29.38 17.25 30.14
N LEU A 239 -30.31 16.59 29.48
CA LEU A 239 -31.34 17.25 28.69
C LEU A 239 -32.56 17.53 29.56
N GLU A 240 -32.92 18.81 29.67
CA GLU A 240 -34.12 19.24 30.41
C GLU A 240 -35.30 19.50 29.48
N ALA A 241 -36.50 19.60 30.07
CA ALA A 241 -37.72 19.93 29.34
C ALA A 241 -37.55 21.26 28.58
N GLY A 242 -37.80 21.24 27.26
CA GLY A 242 -37.63 22.39 26.37
C GLY A 242 -36.29 22.46 25.63
N GLY A 243 -35.39 21.49 25.81
CA GLY A 243 -34.15 21.37 25.03
C GLY A 243 -32.94 22.09 25.62
N ARG A 244 -33.03 22.56 26.87
CA ARG A 244 -31.88 23.09 27.60
C ARG A 244 -30.88 21.96 27.86
N MET A 245 -29.62 22.20 27.51
CA MET A 245 -28.50 21.31 27.76
C MET A 245 -27.74 21.79 29.00
N VAL A 246 -27.61 20.95 30.02
CA VAL A 246 -26.86 21.24 31.23
C VAL A 246 -25.63 20.34 31.27
N PRO A 247 -24.40 20.87 31.13
CA PRO A 247 -23.20 20.05 31.24
C PRO A 247 -23.10 19.48 32.66
N VAL A 248 -22.94 18.18 32.76
CA VAL A 248 -22.82 17.44 34.04
C VAL A 248 -21.47 16.76 34.18
N ASP A 249 -20.81 16.50 33.06
CA ASP A 249 -19.50 15.89 33.03
C ASP A 249 -18.70 16.35 31.80
N HIS A 250 -17.39 16.42 31.96
CA HIS A 250 -16.43 16.65 30.90
C HIS A 250 -15.13 15.94 31.26
N VAL A 251 -14.80 14.90 30.50
CA VAL A 251 -13.59 14.09 30.67
C VAL A 251 -12.72 14.21 29.43
N VAL A 252 -11.41 14.27 29.63
CA VAL A 252 -10.39 14.38 28.58
C VAL A 252 -9.51 13.14 28.64
N ASP A 253 -9.11 12.65 27.47
CA ASP A 253 -8.11 11.61 27.36
C ASP A 253 -6.71 12.18 27.65
N ASP A 254 -6.06 11.65 28.69
CA ASP A 254 -4.69 11.96 29.09
C ASP A 254 -3.76 10.74 28.96
N LEU A 255 -4.01 9.89 27.95
CA LEU A 255 -3.36 8.62 27.64
C LEU A 255 -3.82 7.43 28.50
N GLY A 256 -4.70 7.67 29.49
CA GLY A 256 -5.32 6.63 30.30
C GLY A 256 -6.43 5.87 29.56
N THR A 257 -7.01 6.47 28.51
CA THR A 257 -8.06 5.88 27.69
C THR A 257 -7.60 5.74 26.23
N ARG A 258 -8.56 5.55 25.32
CA ARG A 258 -8.37 5.35 23.87
C ARG A 258 -9.46 6.09 23.10
N PHE A 259 -9.69 7.34 23.48
CA PHE A 259 -10.63 8.24 22.83
C PHE A 259 -10.01 9.60 22.51
N ALA A 260 -8.67 9.73 22.54
CA ALA A 260 -8.02 10.97 22.12
C ALA A 260 -8.36 11.25 20.65
N GLY A 261 -8.72 12.50 20.32
CA GLY A 261 -9.24 12.80 18.99
C GLY A 261 -10.53 12.04 18.66
N VAL A 262 -11.53 12.02 19.56
CA VAL A 262 -12.76 11.19 19.41
C VAL A 262 -13.29 11.18 17.97
N VAL A 263 -13.34 10.00 17.33
CA VAL A 263 -13.78 9.83 15.93
C VAL A 263 -15.15 9.17 15.81
N ALA A 264 -15.49 8.27 16.75
CA ALA A 264 -16.78 7.59 16.76
C ALA A 264 -17.27 7.32 18.18
N LEU A 265 -18.59 7.34 18.36
CA LEU A 265 -19.23 7.17 19.67
C LEU A 265 -20.59 6.50 19.51
N ASP A 266 -20.87 5.51 20.35
CA ASP A 266 -22.22 4.98 20.50
C ASP A 266 -22.52 4.58 21.95
N ALA A 267 -23.80 4.58 22.31
CA ALA A 267 -24.25 4.33 23.67
C ALA A 267 -25.60 3.59 23.70
N VAL A 268 -25.77 2.73 24.71
CA VAL A 268 -27.00 1.94 24.90
C VAL A 268 -27.35 1.79 26.38
N ALA A 269 -28.64 1.87 26.68
CA ALA A 269 -29.17 1.59 28.01
C ALA A 269 -29.59 0.12 28.11
N VAL A 270 -29.02 -0.62 29.08
CA VAL A 270 -29.33 -2.03 29.35
C VAL A 270 -29.49 -2.23 30.85
N GLY A 271 -30.65 -2.76 31.27
CA GLY A 271 -30.89 -3.05 32.69
C GLY A 271 -30.89 -1.82 33.62
N GLY A 272 -31.15 -0.62 33.09
CA GLY A 272 -31.09 0.64 33.85
C GLY A 272 -29.69 1.26 33.95
N ARG A 273 -28.67 0.63 33.36
CA ARG A 273 -27.31 1.17 33.21
C ARG A 273 -27.10 1.64 31.78
N VAL A 274 -26.25 2.63 31.58
CA VAL A 274 -25.87 3.12 30.26
C VAL A 274 -24.42 2.74 30.01
N PHE A 275 -24.16 2.10 28.88
CA PHE A 275 -22.81 1.81 28.40
C PHE A 275 -22.51 2.76 27.24
N VAL A 276 -21.33 3.36 27.28
CA VAL A 276 -20.81 4.27 26.25
C VAL A 276 -19.54 3.65 25.72
N VAL A 277 -19.39 3.57 24.40
CA VAL A 277 -18.13 3.20 23.75
C VAL A 277 -17.69 4.36 22.87
N ALA A 278 -16.49 4.85 23.13
CA ALA A 278 -15.84 5.93 22.38
C ALA A 278 -14.59 5.39 21.70
N ALA A 279 -14.36 5.79 20.46
CA ALA A 279 -13.18 5.51 19.65
C ALA A 279 -12.39 6.81 19.43
N GLY A 280 -11.08 6.74 19.53
CA GLY A 280 -10.17 7.86 19.29
C GLY A 280 -9.38 7.72 18.00
N ALA A 281 -8.76 8.82 17.59
CA ALA A 281 -7.70 8.86 16.59
C ALA A 281 -6.37 8.27 17.10
N ASP A 282 -6.27 7.93 18.40
CA ASP A 282 -5.15 7.20 19.01
C ASP A 282 -5.29 5.67 18.92
N ASP A 283 -5.98 5.21 17.87
CA ASP A 283 -6.15 3.81 17.47
C ASP A 283 -6.60 2.89 18.60
N GLY A 284 -7.88 3.01 18.97
CA GLY A 284 -8.49 2.14 19.97
C GLY A 284 -9.88 2.57 20.39
N ILE A 285 -10.43 1.85 21.37
CA ILE A 285 -11.74 2.14 21.94
C ILE A 285 -11.74 2.06 23.46
N SER A 286 -12.63 2.82 24.09
CA SER A 286 -12.87 2.82 25.54
C SER A 286 -14.33 2.54 25.86
N LEU A 287 -14.56 1.59 26.77
CA LEU A 287 -15.85 1.29 27.37
C LEU A 287 -16.01 2.06 28.67
N LEU A 288 -17.09 2.83 28.76
CA LEU A 288 -17.49 3.58 29.94
C LEU A 288 -18.91 3.22 30.35
N THR A 289 -19.26 3.52 31.60
CA THR A 289 -20.64 3.52 32.07
C THR A 289 -21.05 4.91 32.52
N LEU A 290 -22.30 5.29 32.25
CA LEU A 290 -22.89 6.50 32.81
C LEU A 290 -23.51 6.19 34.18
N LEU A 291 -23.13 6.97 35.17
CA LEU A 291 -23.69 6.94 36.51
C LEU A 291 -25.06 7.65 36.55
N PRO A 292 -25.90 7.41 37.58
CA PRO A 292 -27.20 8.06 37.69
C PRO A 292 -27.13 9.60 37.81
N ASP A 293 -26.01 10.14 38.29
CA ASP A 293 -25.74 11.58 38.35
C ASP A 293 -25.23 12.18 37.03
N GLY A 294 -25.01 11.33 36.00
CA GLY A 294 -24.56 11.73 34.68
C GLY A 294 -23.05 11.74 34.48
N ARG A 295 -22.27 11.29 35.48
CA ARG A 295 -20.80 11.16 35.35
C ARG A 295 -20.40 9.86 34.67
N LEU A 296 -19.33 9.90 33.88
CA LEU A 296 -18.72 8.74 33.25
C LEU A 296 -17.72 8.08 34.19
N VAL A 297 -17.70 6.74 34.15
CA VAL A 297 -16.70 5.89 34.81
C VAL A 297 -16.11 4.94 33.78
N HIS A 298 -14.78 4.84 33.76
CA HIS A 298 -14.04 3.96 32.86
C HIS A 298 -14.16 2.49 33.29
N LEU A 299 -14.47 1.61 32.35
CA LEU A 299 -14.57 0.17 32.58
C LEU A 299 -13.41 -0.61 31.97
N ALA A 300 -13.06 -0.32 30.71
CA ALA A 300 -11.96 -0.95 29.99
C ALA A 300 -11.59 -0.12 28.76
N SER A 301 -10.36 -0.26 28.30
CA SER A 301 -9.92 0.23 26.98
C SER A 301 -9.24 -0.90 26.22
N LEU A 302 -9.31 -0.83 24.91
CA LEU A 302 -8.64 -1.75 23.99
C LEU A 302 -7.94 -0.91 22.93
N ALA A 303 -6.61 -0.96 22.91
CA ALA A 303 -5.80 -0.37 21.86
C ALA A 303 -5.82 -1.25 20.61
N ASP A 304 -5.46 -0.65 19.49
CA ASP A 304 -5.21 -1.39 18.27
C ASP A 304 -3.97 -2.30 18.37
N SER A 305 -3.94 -3.27 17.47
CA SER A 305 -2.91 -4.26 17.22
C SER A 305 -3.18 -4.82 15.82
N LEU A 306 -2.16 -5.42 15.22
CA LEU A 306 -2.24 -6.13 13.92
C LEU A 306 -3.37 -7.18 13.79
N THR A 307 -4.05 -7.50 14.88
CA THR A 307 -5.16 -8.46 14.87
C THR A 307 -6.50 -7.87 15.27
N THR A 308 -6.57 -6.65 15.84
CA THR A 308 -7.82 -6.08 16.33
C THR A 308 -8.56 -5.25 15.29
N GLY A 309 -7.89 -4.65 14.30
CA GLY A 309 -8.60 -3.92 13.24
C GLY A 309 -9.25 -2.63 13.78
N LEU A 310 -8.52 -1.87 14.60
CA LEU A 310 -9.00 -0.67 15.31
C LEU A 310 -8.17 0.58 14.94
N ALA A 311 -7.29 0.52 13.93
CA ALA A 311 -6.61 1.70 13.44
C ALA A 311 -7.57 2.62 12.67
N ASN A 312 -7.49 3.94 12.88
CA ASN A 312 -8.26 4.98 12.20
C ASN A 312 -9.76 4.65 12.05
N ILE A 313 -10.47 4.47 13.17
CA ILE A 313 -11.86 3.99 13.18
C ILE A 313 -12.80 4.93 12.41
N SER A 314 -13.47 4.41 11.38
CA SER A 314 -14.38 5.19 10.54
C SER A 314 -15.83 5.21 11.03
N ASP A 315 -16.30 4.13 11.66
CA ASP A 315 -17.59 4.10 12.36
C ASP A 315 -17.64 3.00 13.44
N LEU A 316 -18.45 3.21 14.47
CA LEU A 316 -18.65 2.29 15.59
C LEU A 316 -20.13 2.21 15.98
N ARG A 317 -20.66 1.00 16.15
CA ARG A 317 -22.06 0.79 16.60
C ARG A 317 -22.22 -0.34 17.60
N LEU A 318 -23.18 -0.15 18.50
CA LEU A 318 -23.56 -1.09 19.54
C LEU A 318 -24.86 -1.83 19.18
N SER A 319 -24.88 -3.14 19.44
CA SER A 319 -26.08 -3.96 19.31
C SER A 319 -26.19 -4.98 20.43
N LEU A 320 -27.37 -5.12 21.04
CA LEU A 320 -27.59 -6.10 22.11
C LEU A 320 -28.18 -7.40 21.55
N VAL A 321 -27.44 -8.50 21.68
CA VAL A 321 -27.88 -9.83 21.21
C VAL A 321 -27.79 -10.83 22.37
N GLY A 322 -28.93 -11.40 22.77
CA GLY A 322 -28.97 -12.44 23.81
C GLY A 322 -28.40 -12.02 25.17
N GLY A 323 -28.43 -10.72 25.50
CA GLY A 323 -27.85 -10.16 26.72
C GLY A 323 -26.34 -9.90 26.64
N VAL A 324 -25.74 -10.03 25.46
CA VAL A 324 -24.34 -9.69 25.19
C VAL A 324 -24.31 -8.46 24.28
N LEU A 325 -23.62 -7.42 24.72
CA LEU A 325 -23.40 -6.20 23.97
C LEU A 325 -22.35 -6.47 22.89
N GLN A 326 -22.77 -6.42 21.62
CA GLN A 326 -21.90 -6.50 20.46
C GLN A 326 -21.42 -5.10 20.11
N VAL A 327 -20.11 -4.96 19.95
CA VAL A 327 -19.42 -3.72 19.56
C VAL A 327 -18.85 -3.97 18.18
N LEU A 328 -19.36 -3.23 17.19
CA LEU A 328 -19.00 -3.38 15.79
C LEU A 328 -18.20 -2.16 15.38
N VAL A 329 -17.02 -2.40 14.80
CA VAL A 329 -16.07 -1.33 14.49
C VAL A 329 -15.56 -1.51 13.06
N LEU A 330 -15.64 -0.44 12.27
CA LEU A 330 -15.02 -0.34 10.95
C LEU A 330 -13.71 0.44 11.07
N SER A 331 -12.66 -0.10 10.45
CA SER A 331 -11.37 0.58 10.34
C SER A 331 -11.26 1.31 9.00
N GLY A 332 -10.68 2.50 9.05
CA GLY A 332 -10.30 3.32 7.90
C GLY A 332 -8.89 3.03 7.38
N ALA A 333 -8.05 2.34 8.15
CA ALA A 333 -6.67 2.00 7.79
C ALA A 333 -6.42 0.49 7.61
N GLU A 334 -7.27 -0.37 8.19
CA GLU A 334 -7.13 -1.83 8.15
C GLU A 334 -8.35 -2.50 7.51
N ALA A 335 -8.11 -3.60 6.80
CA ALA A 335 -9.16 -4.37 6.17
C ALA A 335 -9.98 -5.17 7.19
N GLY A 336 -11.30 -5.01 7.18
CA GLY A 336 -12.22 -5.88 7.90
C GLY A 336 -13.33 -5.14 8.66
N LEU A 337 -14.29 -5.92 9.15
CA LEU A 337 -15.24 -5.49 10.19
C LEU A 337 -14.91 -6.22 11.49
N THR A 338 -14.54 -5.46 12.53
CA THR A 338 -14.19 -5.99 13.84
C THR A 338 -15.44 -6.14 14.71
N GLN A 339 -15.57 -7.30 15.35
CA GLN A 339 -16.60 -7.55 16.36
C GLN A 339 -15.98 -7.90 17.71
N LEU A 340 -16.34 -7.10 18.70
CA LEU A 340 -16.06 -7.34 20.11
C LEU A 340 -17.37 -7.56 20.85
N SER A 341 -17.27 -8.13 22.05
CA SER A 341 -18.43 -8.38 22.90
C SER A 341 -18.17 -8.01 24.36
N VAL A 342 -19.21 -7.56 25.04
CA VAL A 342 -19.23 -7.36 26.49
C VAL A 342 -20.42 -8.15 27.05
N ASP A 343 -20.16 -9.11 27.94
CA ASP A 343 -21.21 -9.92 28.53
C ASP A 343 -21.95 -9.15 29.63
N LEU A 344 -23.22 -8.85 29.38
CA LEU A 344 -24.12 -8.12 30.28
C LEU A 344 -25.20 -9.03 30.90
N ARG A 345 -25.09 -10.35 30.77
CA ARG A 345 -26.11 -11.27 31.29
C ARG A 345 -26.15 -11.34 32.82
N ASN A 346 -25.04 -10.96 33.47
CA ASN A 346 -24.93 -10.93 34.92
C ASN A 346 -25.26 -9.57 35.54
N LEU A 347 -25.84 -8.62 34.81
CA LEU A 347 -26.16 -7.31 35.38
C LEU A 347 -27.10 -7.44 36.60
N GLY A 348 -26.71 -6.76 37.68
CA GLY A 348 -27.42 -6.67 38.94
C GLY A 348 -28.36 -5.46 39.04
N ALA A 349 -28.64 -5.04 40.27
CA ALA A 349 -29.49 -3.91 40.61
C ALA A 349 -28.79 -2.56 40.36
N VAL A 350 -29.62 -1.54 40.08
CA VAL A 350 -29.23 -0.13 40.13
C VAL A 350 -29.99 0.51 41.30
N GLY A 351 -29.29 1.04 42.31
CA GLY A 351 -29.94 1.59 43.51
C GLY A 351 -29.07 1.57 44.77
N GLU A 352 -29.63 1.21 45.93
CA GLU A 352 -28.94 1.24 47.23
C GLU A 352 -28.67 -0.17 47.81
N ALA A 353 -29.17 -1.23 47.15
CA ALA A 353 -29.09 -2.60 47.67
C ALA A 353 -28.53 -3.56 46.62
N GLY A 354 -27.41 -4.20 46.96
CA GLY A 354 -26.73 -5.17 46.12
C GLY A 354 -27.41 -6.53 46.01
N THR A 355 -26.94 -7.30 45.05
CA THR A 355 -27.45 -8.62 44.65
C THR A 355 -26.29 -9.62 44.53
N ALA A 356 -26.37 -10.56 43.59
CA ALA A 356 -25.29 -11.48 43.26
C ALA A 356 -24.83 -11.31 41.79
N GLY A 357 -25.31 -10.25 41.14
CA GLY A 357 -24.91 -9.82 39.81
C GLY A 357 -24.15 -8.50 39.87
N ASP A 358 -23.67 -8.01 38.73
CA ASP A 358 -22.85 -6.80 38.60
C ASP A 358 -23.71 -5.54 38.86
N ASP A 359 -23.72 -5.06 40.10
CA ASP A 359 -24.56 -3.98 40.58
C ASP A 359 -23.98 -2.58 40.28
N LEU A 360 -24.84 -1.56 40.29
CA LEU A 360 -24.47 -0.15 40.32
C LEU A 360 -25.16 0.50 41.51
N LEU A 361 -24.44 0.66 42.61
CA LEU A 361 -24.96 1.11 43.89
C LEU A 361 -24.54 2.54 44.19
N THR A 362 -25.46 3.34 44.73
CA THR A 362 -25.18 4.73 45.13
C THR A 362 -25.68 4.95 46.54
N ALA A 363 -24.80 5.40 47.42
CA ALA A 363 -25.18 5.66 48.81
C ALA A 363 -25.95 6.98 48.91
N PRO A 364 -26.99 7.04 49.78
CA PRO A 364 -27.75 8.26 50.00
C PRO A 364 -26.93 9.29 50.78
N ALA A 365 -27.26 10.57 50.60
CA ALA A 365 -26.63 11.65 51.36
C ALA A 365 -26.83 11.50 52.89
N GLY A 366 -25.77 11.69 53.66
CA GLY A 366 -25.73 11.61 55.12
C GLY A 366 -24.95 10.41 55.69
N GLY A 367 -24.29 9.61 54.85
CA GLY A 367 -23.54 8.42 55.22
C GLY A 367 -24.42 7.15 55.32
N ALA A 368 -23.95 6.07 54.70
CA ALA A 368 -24.62 4.79 54.59
C ALA A 368 -23.63 3.61 54.60
N ALA A 369 -24.16 2.39 54.69
CA ALA A 369 -23.40 1.17 54.53
C ALA A 369 -23.91 0.45 53.27
N LEU A 370 -23.08 0.38 52.24
CA LEU A 370 -23.37 -0.37 51.02
C LEU A 370 -22.69 -1.72 51.05
N ALA A 371 -23.40 -2.74 50.57
CA ALA A 371 -22.87 -4.07 50.33
C ALA A 371 -23.20 -4.46 48.88
N GLY A 372 -22.18 -4.63 48.05
CA GLY A 372 -22.28 -5.09 46.67
C GLY A 372 -22.75 -6.53 46.62
N GLY A 373 -21.95 -7.45 47.18
CA GLY A 373 -22.33 -8.84 47.35
C GLY A 373 -21.42 -9.76 46.56
N ALA A 374 -21.90 -10.35 45.49
CA ALA A 374 -21.03 -11.06 44.54
C ALA A 374 -21.30 -10.49 43.15
N GLY A 375 -20.29 -10.46 42.28
CA GLY A 375 -20.41 -9.77 41.00
C GLY A 375 -19.33 -8.72 40.86
N ARG A 376 -19.34 -7.97 39.77
CA ARG A 376 -18.44 -6.82 39.57
C ARG A 376 -19.24 -5.55 39.82
N ASP A 377 -19.16 -5.05 41.04
CA ASP A 377 -20.03 -4.01 41.52
C ASP A 377 -19.37 -2.64 41.36
N ILE A 378 -20.18 -1.62 41.07
CA ILE A 378 -19.74 -0.21 41.12
C ILE A 378 -20.44 0.44 42.30
N LEU A 379 -19.68 0.89 43.29
CA LEU A 379 -20.21 1.47 44.53
C LEU A 379 -19.81 2.95 44.60
N LEU A 380 -20.81 3.82 44.61
CA LEU A 380 -20.65 5.26 44.80
C LEU A 380 -20.93 5.57 46.27
N ASP A 381 -20.01 6.25 46.94
CA ASP A 381 -20.12 6.66 48.35
C ASP A 381 -21.20 7.71 48.60
N GLY A 382 -21.47 8.61 47.66
CA GLY A 382 -22.43 9.69 47.90
C GLY A 382 -21.80 10.79 48.75
N ALA A 383 -22.54 11.33 49.73
CA ALA A 383 -22.01 12.37 50.62
C ALA A 383 -22.24 11.95 52.07
N GLY A 384 -21.28 12.23 52.95
CA GLY A 384 -21.22 11.76 54.31
C GLY A 384 -20.17 10.65 54.47
N SER A 385 -20.03 10.16 55.71
CA SER A 385 -19.10 9.08 56.02
C SER A 385 -19.73 7.74 55.69
N ASP A 386 -19.22 7.09 54.65
CA ASP A 386 -19.77 5.88 54.07
C ASP A 386 -18.91 4.65 54.36
N THR A 387 -19.55 3.49 54.38
CA THR A 387 -18.90 2.18 54.54
C THR A 387 -19.27 1.30 53.37
N LEU A 388 -18.30 0.99 52.52
CA LEU A 388 -18.48 0.25 51.28
C LEU A 388 -17.89 -1.16 51.43
N GLY A 389 -18.68 -2.18 51.16
CA GLY A 389 -18.21 -3.55 51.00
C GLY A 389 -18.49 -4.02 49.58
N GLY A 390 -17.45 -4.33 48.82
CA GLY A 390 -17.58 -4.84 47.45
C GLY A 390 -18.08 -6.28 47.47
N GLY A 391 -17.47 -7.10 48.32
CA GLY A 391 -17.77 -8.52 48.44
C GLY A 391 -16.88 -9.36 47.51
N ALA A 392 -17.47 -10.28 46.75
CA ALA A 392 -16.71 -11.19 45.89
C ALA A 392 -16.78 -10.76 44.42
N GLY A 393 -15.65 -10.32 43.88
CA GLY A 393 -15.50 -9.99 42.46
C GLY A 393 -14.42 -8.96 42.23
N ALA A 394 -14.51 -8.23 41.12
CA ALA A 394 -13.61 -7.13 40.81
C ALA A 394 -14.44 -5.85 40.83
N ASP A 395 -14.38 -5.14 41.95
CA ASP A 395 -15.29 -4.05 42.26
C ASP A 395 -14.64 -2.68 41.99
N VAL A 396 -15.47 -1.67 41.69
CA VAL A 396 -15.02 -0.29 41.48
C VAL A 396 -15.67 0.60 42.53
N PHE A 397 -14.84 1.19 43.38
CA PHE A 397 -15.29 2.17 44.38
C PHE A 397 -15.11 3.57 43.81
N VAL A 398 -16.20 4.31 43.64
CA VAL A 398 -16.20 5.67 43.07
C VAL A 398 -16.43 6.66 44.20
N LEU A 399 -15.41 7.45 44.52
CA LEU A 399 -15.42 8.31 45.70
C LEU A 399 -15.72 9.76 45.35
N ALA A 400 -16.67 10.37 46.05
CA ALA A 400 -16.96 11.79 45.99
C ALA A 400 -15.91 12.60 46.77
N ALA A 401 -15.87 13.91 46.53
CA ALA A 401 -15.06 14.85 47.30
C ALA A 401 -15.99 15.64 48.23
N ASP A 402 -16.00 15.30 49.51
CA ASP A 402 -16.86 15.95 50.49
C ASP A 402 -16.20 16.24 51.86
N GLY A 403 -14.89 15.93 51.98
CA GLY A 403 -14.07 16.15 53.16
C GLY A 403 -14.40 15.24 54.33
N THR A 404 -15.20 14.19 54.12
CA THR A 404 -15.51 13.21 55.15
C THR A 404 -14.68 11.94 54.96
N ARG A 405 -14.82 10.99 55.90
CA ARG A 405 -13.99 9.78 55.91
C ARG A 405 -14.80 8.57 55.51
N ASP A 406 -14.36 7.90 54.47
CA ASP A 406 -14.98 6.67 53.97
C ASP A 406 -14.16 5.43 54.31
N VAL A 407 -14.83 4.29 54.34
CA VAL A 407 -14.23 3.00 54.66
C VAL A 407 -14.60 1.95 53.61
N ILE A 408 -13.61 1.42 52.92
CA ILE A 408 -13.75 0.19 52.13
C ILE A 408 -13.39 -1.00 53.02
N THR A 409 -14.31 -1.94 53.19
CA THR A 409 -14.25 -2.94 54.26
C THR A 409 -13.50 -4.23 53.90
N ASP A 410 -13.33 -4.51 52.62
CA ASP A 410 -12.86 -5.79 52.08
C ASP A 410 -12.07 -5.64 50.76
N PHE A 411 -11.31 -4.56 50.62
CA PHE A 411 -10.53 -4.24 49.41
C PHE A 411 -9.55 -5.38 49.03
N ASP A 412 -9.75 -5.97 47.86
CA ASP A 412 -8.80 -6.88 47.22
C ASP A 412 -7.94 -6.12 46.22
N ILE A 413 -6.71 -5.80 46.63
CA ILE A 413 -5.75 -5.04 45.81
C ILE A 413 -5.40 -5.72 44.47
N ALA A 414 -5.68 -7.02 44.31
CA ALA A 414 -5.41 -7.74 43.07
C ALA A 414 -6.54 -7.63 42.04
N GLN A 415 -7.75 -7.23 42.45
CA GLN A 415 -8.95 -7.25 41.59
C GLN A 415 -9.71 -5.93 41.60
N ASP A 416 -9.77 -5.25 42.74
CA ASP A 416 -10.58 -4.05 42.95
C ASP A 416 -9.87 -2.78 42.45
N ARG A 417 -10.68 -1.81 42.03
CA ARG A 417 -10.22 -0.48 41.60
C ARG A 417 -10.90 0.61 42.42
N ILE A 418 -10.21 1.74 42.54
CA ILE A 418 -10.71 2.94 43.21
C ILE A 418 -10.72 4.04 42.17
N ASP A 419 -11.84 4.72 41.96
CA ASP A 419 -11.95 5.88 41.10
C ASP A 419 -11.99 7.14 41.97
N LEU A 420 -10.90 7.91 41.95
CA LEU A 420 -10.74 9.18 42.65
C LEU A 420 -10.85 10.38 41.69
N THR A 421 -11.29 10.19 40.45
CA THR A 421 -11.35 11.25 39.42
C THR A 421 -12.35 12.36 39.76
N ARG A 422 -13.16 12.18 40.80
CA ARG A 422 -14.07 13.20 41.34
C ARG A 422 -13.40 14.10 42.37
N TRP A 423 -12.20 13.78 42.85
CA TRP A 423 -11.42 14.64 43.72
C TRP A 423 -10.81 15.76 42.91
N SER A 424 -11.27 16.98 43.13
CA SER A 424 -10.81 18.15 42.38
C SER A 424 -9.28 18.28 42.47
N PHE A 425 -8.62 18.47 41.33
CA PHE A 425 -7.15 18.56 41.19
C PHE A 425 -6.36 17.28 41.51
N PHE A 426 -7.04 16.16 41.78
CA PHE A 426 -6.38 14.87 41.76
C PHE A 426 -6.03 14.49 40.32
N ARG A 427 -4.81 14.00 40.12
CA ARG A 427 -4.21 13.66 38.83
C ARG A 427 -3.47 12.33 38.88
N ASN A 428 -2.78 12.05 39.99
CA ASN A 428 -2.07 10.78 40.12
C ASN A 428 -1.86 10.36 41.57
N ALA A 429 -1.55 9.07 41.75
CA ALA A 429 -1.27 8.47 43.04
C ALA A 429 -0.15 9.17 43.83
N GLY A 430 0.79 9.88 43.18
CA GLY A 430 1.86 10.61 43.84
C GLY A 430 1.37 11.74 44.76
N GLN A 431 0.19 12.28 44.50
CA GLN A 431 -0.43 13.32 45.32
C GLN A 431 -1.06 12.79 46.62
N LEU A 432 -1.29 11.48 46.74
CA LEU A 432 -1.87 10.89 47.95
C LEU A 432 -0.83 10.86 49.09
N THR A 433 -1.25 11.02 50.33
CA THR A 433 -0.48 10.58 51.50
C THR A 433 -1.00 9.21 51.93
N ILE A 434 -0.16 8.17 51.85
CA ILE A 434 -0.56 6.78 52.16
C ILE A 434 0.09 6.33 53.46
N THR A 435 -0.72 5.91 54.41
CA THR A 435 -0.27 5.36 55.70
C THR A 435 -0.77 3.92 55.86
N ALA A 436 0.13 2.94 55.85
CA ALA A 436 -0.23 1.55 56.12
C ALA A 436 -0.79 1.37 57.54
N THR A 437 -1.85 0.57 57.68
CA THR A 437 -2.44 0.18 58.96
C THR A 437 -2.23 -1.33 59.19
N ALA A 438 -2.59 -1.84 60.37
CA ALA A 438 -2.41 -3.27 60.66
C ALA A 438 -3.24 -4.20 59.75
N THR A 439 -4.33 -3.68 59.18
CA THR A 439 -5.33 -4.43 58.39
C THR A 439 -5.59 -3.82 57.03
N GLY A 440 -4.76 -2.87 56.58
CA GLY A 440 -4.90 -2.22 55.27
C GLY A 440 -4.08 -0.93 55.17
N ALA A 441 -4.70 0.18 54.78
CA ALA A 441 -4.06 1.49 54.67
C ALA A 441 -5.06 2.65 54.79
N VAL A 442 -4.58 3.87 55.00
CA VAL A 442 -5.35 5.11 54.90
C VAL A 442 -4.72 5.99 53.83
N LEU A 443 -5.55 6.46 52.91
CA LEU A 443 -5.22 7.37 51.81
C LEU A 443 -5.75 8.77 52.16
N ARG A 444 -4.97 9.82 51.89
CA ARG A 444 -5.37 11.21 52.13
C ARG A 444 -4.98 12.12 50.97
N PHE A 445 -5.86 13.05 50.62
CA PHE A 445 -5.61 14.10 49.64
C PHE A 445 -6.41 15.36 50.01
N GLY A 446 -5.74 16.48 50.25
CA GLY A 446 -6.41 17.68 50.76
C GLY A 446 -7.14 17.40 52.09
N GLU A 447 -8.46 17.61 52.10
CA GLU A 447 -9.34 17.31 53.24
C GLU A 447 -9.96 15.90 53.19
N GLU A 448 -9.77 15.14 52.11
CA GLU A 448 -10.34 13.81 51.91
C GLU A 448 -9.53 12.70 52.62
N GLU A 449 -10.22 11.72 53.22
CA GLU A 449 -9.61 10.56 53.88
C GLU A 449 -10.34 9.25 53.56
N LEU A 450 -9.64 8.27 52.98
CA LEU A 450 -10.19 6.94 52.68
C LEU A 450 -9.46 5.85 53.47
N GLU A 451 -10.18 5.07 54.28
CA GLU A 451 -9.66 3.86 54.95
C GLU A 451 -9.90 2.62 54.09
N LEU A 452 -8.82 1.95 53.71
CA LEU A 452 -8.86 0.64 53.06
C LEU A 452 -8.61 -0.45 54.11
N ARG A 453 -9.50 -1.44 54.17
CA ARG A 453 -9.29 -2.70 54.90
C ARG A 453 -9.14 -3.81 53.88
N SER A 454 -8.04 -4.57 53.97
CA SER A 454 -7.78 -5.65 53.01
C SER A 454 -8.67 -6.86 53.28
N ILE A 455 -9.10 -7.52 52.22
CA ILE A 455 -9.89 -8.76 52.28
C ILE A 455 -9.22 -9.88 53.09
N ASP A 456 -7.88 -9.92 53.13
CA ASP A 456 -7.12 -10.92 53.89
C ASP A 456 -6.79 -10.49 55.33
N GLY A 457 -7.21 -9.29 55.72
CA GLY A 457 -7.00 -8.68 57.03
C GLY A 457 -5.55 -8.25 57.31
N ARG A 458 -4.70 -8.11 56.29
CA ARG A 458 -3.29 -7.69 56.43
C ARG A 458 -3.08 -6.25 55.98
N ALA A 459 -1.92 -5.70 56.34
CA ALA A 459 -1.47 -4.39 55.88
C ALA A 459 -1.26 -4.37 54.35
N LEU A 460 -1.70 -3.30 53.69
CA LEU A 460 -1.45 -3.08 52.26
C LEU A 460 -0.12 -2.35 52.09
N ALA A 461 0.73 -2.87 51.19
CA ALA A 461 2.02 -2.25 50.91
C ALA A 461 1.82 -0.89 50.23
N VAL A 462 2.45 0.16 50.75
CA VAL A 462 2.38 1.51 50.18
C VAL A 462 2.81 1.52 48.70
N THR A 463 3.85 0.76 48.36
CA THR A 463 4.33 0.64 46.97
C THR A 463 3.29 0.02 46.05
N ALA A 464 2.51 -0.96 46.51
CA ALA A 464 1.44 -1.55 45.72
C ALA A 464 0.29 -0.55 45.52
N LEU A 465 -0.09 0.18 46.57
CA LEU A 465 -1.10 1.24 46.49
C LEU A 465 -0.68 2.41 45.60
N ARG A 466 0.61 2.71 45.50
CA ARG A 466 1.13 3.74 44.57
C ARG A 466 1.04 3.33 43.11
N GLY A 467 1.02 2.03 42.83
CA GLY A 467 0.90 1.48 41.48
C GLY A 467 -0.53 1.13 41.08
N LEU A 468 -1.52 1.43 41.91
CA LEU A 468 -2.93 1.27 41.53
C LEU A 468 -3.35 2.35 40.54
N ASP A 469 -4.23 1.96 39.62
CA ASP A 469 -5.02 2.85 38.80
C ASP A 469 -6.12 3.48 39.68
N TYR A 470 -6.07 4.81 39.86
CA TYR A 470 -7.05 5.59 40.61
C TYR A 470 -8.14 6.22 39.71
N GLY A 471 -8.28 5.70 38.50
CA GLY A 471 -9.15 6.20 37.45
C GLY A 471 -8.35 6.76 36.28
N ALA A 472 -8.72 6.35 35.07
CA ALA A 472 -7.96 6.57 33.84
C ALA A 472 -8.36 7.84 33.07
N MET A 473 -9.09 8.77 33.70
CA MET A 473 -9.63 9.95 33.02
C MET A 473 -9.35 11.22 33.80
N THR A 474 -8.88 12.26 33.11
CA THR A 474 -8.81 13.61 33.65
C THR A 474 -10.14 14.33 33.46
N ARG A 475 -10.65 14.96 34.53
CA ARG A 475 -11.91 15.69 34.54
C ARG A 475 -11.66 17.19 34.63
N LEU A 476 -12.33 17.95 33.76
CA LEU A 476 -12.37 19.41 33.82
C LEU A 476 -13.77 19.85 34.25
N GLU A 477 -13.85 20.70 35.26
CA GLU A 477 -15.14 21.26 35.67
C GLU A 477 -15.53 22.38 34.69
N PRO A 478 -16.75 22.36 34.11
CA PRO A 478 -17.22 23.43 33.25
C PRO A 478 -17.20 24.78 33.99
N VAL A 479 -16.56 25.79 33.40
CA VAL A 479 -16.39 27.09 34.05
C VAL A 479 -17.66 27.92 33.83
N THR A 480 -18.42 28.21 34.88
CA THR A 480 -19.33 29.36 34.87
C THR A 480 -18.50 30.63 34.86
N GLN A 481 -18.54 31.38 33.75
CA GLN A 481 -17.83 32.68 33.64
C GLN A 481 -18.16 33.59 34.83
N VAL A 482 -17.14 33.90 35.65
CA VAL A 482 -17.19 34.97 36.64
C VAL A 482 -16.49 36.18 36.04
N THR A 483 -17.25 37.23 35.76
CA THR A 483 -16.69 38.55 35.41
C THR A 483 -16.18 39.22 36.68
N LEU A 484 -14.86 39.36 36.83
CA LEU A 484 -14.23 40.16 37.88
C LEU A 484 -13.75 41.51 37.34
N PRO A 485 -13.84 42.61 38.13
CA PRO A 485 -13.29 43.91 37.76
C PRO A 485 -11.75 43.91 37.96
N PRO A 486 -10.98 44.70 37.19
CA PRO A 486 -9.52 44.67 37.24
C PRO A 486 -8.98 45.47 38.44
N PRO A 487 -7.89 45.05 39.10
CA PRO A 487 -7.09 45.91 39.95
C PRO A 487 -5.75 46.32 39.28
N GLU A 488 -5.15 47.37 39.85
CA GLU A 488 -3.96 48.14 39.46
C GLU A 488 -2.65 47.31 39.25
N PRO A 489 -1.56 47.88 38.66
CA PRO A 489 -0.52 47.12 37.97
C PRO A 489 0.23 46.17 38.91
N LEU A 490 0.36 44.93 38.46
CA LEU A 490 0.80 43.78 39.24
C LEU A 490 2.27 43.46 38.96
N THR A 491 2.99 43.15 40.04
CA THR A 491 4.27 42.43 39.96
C THR A 491 3.92 40.95 40.16
N LEU A 492 4.29 40.10 39.20
CA LEU A 492 4.08 38.65 39.23
C LEU A 492 5.44 37.94 39.31
N SER A 493 5.64 37.10 40.32
CA SER A 493 6.85 36.28 40.41
C SER A 493 6.51 34.80 40.52
N GLY A 494 7.26 33.99 39.78
CA GLY A 494 7.26 32.54 39.83
C GLY A 494 7.92 31.98 41.09
N SER A 495 8.19 30.69 41.02
CA SER A 495 8.75 29.83 42.06
C SER A 495 10.21 29.47 41.71
N ALA A 496 10.69 28.28 42.06
CA ALA A 496 12.01 27.79 41.65
C ALA A 496 11.89 26.52 40.80
N ALA A 497 10.71 26.33 40.20
CA ALA A 497 10.33 25.25 39.30
C ALA A 497 9.83 25.90 38.00
N ASN A 498 9.58 25.10 36.97
CA ASN A 498 9.09 25.59 35.69
C ASN A 498 7.68 26.20 35.87
N ASP A 499 7.57 27.51 35.68
CA ASP A 499 6.35 28.27 35.87
C ASP A 499 5.81 28.80 34.52
N THR A 500 4.49 28.99 34.44
CA THR A 500 3.86 29.77 33.36
C THR A 500 3.27 31.03 33.98
N LEU A 501 3.82 32.18 33.62
CA LEU A 501 3.43 33.49 34.14
C LEU A 501 2.71 34.26 33.02
N SER A 502 1.46 34.66 33.26
CA SER A 502 0.67 35.40 32.28
C SER A 502 0.26 36.77 32.85
N GLY A 503 0.65 37.84 32.17
CA GLY A 503 0.27 39.22 32.41
C GLY A 503 -1.08 39.58 31.77
N THR A 504 -1.42 40.87 31.79
CA THR A 504 -2.71 41.37 31.32
C THR A 504 -2.54 42.33 30.14
N ALA A 505 -3.40 43.34 30.00
CA ALA A 505 -3.26 44.40 28.99
C ALA A 505 -2.65 45.69 29.59
N LEU A 506 -2.05 45.59 30.78
CA LEU A 506 -1.45 46.68 31.54
C LEU A 506 0.07 46.47 31.60
N ALA A 507 0.82 47.49 32.04
CA ALA A 507 2.26 47.34 32.23
C ALA A 507 2.57 46.62 33.55
N GLU A 508 3.06 45.38 33.44
CA GLU A 508 3.39 44.45 34.50
C GLU A 508 4.92 44.19 34.61
N VAL A 509 5.33 43.56 35.71
CA VAL A 509 6.67 42.96 35.83
C VAL A 509 6.50 41.48 36.15
N LEU A 510 6.96 40.62 35.24
CA LEU A 510 6.97 39.17 35.40
C LEU A 510 8.40 38.70 35.72
N THR A 511 8.56 37.80 36.68
CA THR A 511 9.87 37.26 37.07
C THR A 511 9.79 35.76 37.31
N GLY A 512 10.41 34.95 36.44
CA GLY A 512 10.44 33.48 36.50
C GLY A 512 11.21 32.93 37.69
N LEU A 513 12.42 33.46 37.91
CA LEU A 513 13.42 33.07 38.91
C LEU A 513 14.29 31.89 38.49
N ALA A 514 13.91 30.65 38.80
CA ALA A 514 14.71 29.47 38.47
C ALA A 514 13.79 28.35 37.99
N GLY A 515 14.24 27.56 37.03
CA GLY A 515 13.36 26.67 36.27
C GLY A 515 13.30 27.12 34.82
N ASP A 516 12.66 26.31 33.97
CA ASP A 516 12.42 26.68 32.57
C ASP A 516 11.04 27.33 32.48
N ASP A 517 10.99 28.65 32.47
CA ASP A 517 9.76 29.43 32.65
C ASP A 517 9.17 29.93 31.32
N LEU A 518 7.84 29.99 31.22
CA LEU A 518 7.10 30.62 30.11
C LEU A 518 6.48 31.95 30.58
N LEU A 519 6.90 33.05 29.97
CA LEU A 519 6.49 34.42 30.29
C LEU A 519 5.60 34.97 29.17
N VAL A 520 4.33 35.21 29.45
CA VAL A 520 3.36 35.84 28.55
C VAL A 520 3.07 37.24 29.06
N GLY A 521 3.64 38.30 28.45
CA GLY A 521 3.42 39.69 28.88
C GLY A 521 1.96 40.12 28.72
N GLY A 522 1.41 39.84 27.54
CA GLY A 522 0.07 40.29 27.16
C GLY A 522 0.17 41.58 26.35
N GLY A 523 -0.68 42.57 26.65
CA GLY A 523 -0.54 43.91 26.07
C GLY A 523 -0.02 44.88 27.13
N GLY A 524 0.73 45.90 26.76
CA GLY A 524 1.34 46.79 27.75
C GLY A 524 2.77 47.12 27.38
N ALA A 525 3.51 47.69 28.33
CA ALA A 525 4.96 47.81 28.24
C ALA A 525 5.52 47.12 29.48
N ASP A 526 5.65 45.80 29.35
CA ASP A 526 5.95 44.90 30.44
C ASP A 526 7.46 44.80 30.71
N THR A 527 7.82 44.16 31.81
CA THR A 527 9.20 43.74 32.05
C THR A 527 9.23 42.25 32.36
N LEU A 528 9.86 41.47 31.48
CA LEU A 528 9.92 40.01 31.53
C LEU A 528 11.33 39.57 31.95
N TYR A 529 11.46 39.03 33.17
CA TYR A 529 12.70 38.44 33.67
C TYR A 529 12.57 36.92 33.70
N GLY A 530 13.31 36.17 32.88
CA GLY A 530 13.34 34.70 32.96
C GLY A 530 14.07 34.25 34.22
N GLY A 531 15.38 34.43 34.24
CA GLY A 531 16.20 34.16 35.41
C GLY A 531 17.21 33.07 35.14
N ALA A 532 17.08 31.92 35.81
CA ALA A 532 18.02 30.81 35.70
C ALA A 532 17.31 29.54 35.19
N GLY A 533 17.52 29.22 33.93
CA GLY A 533 16.99 28.03 33.28
C GLY A 533 16.93 28.28 31.78
N LEU A 534 16.00 27.62 31.11
CA LEU A 534 15.63 27.89 29.72
C LEU A 534 14.28 28.60 29.70
N ASP A 535 14.31 29.92 29.61
CA ASP A 535 13.13 30.75 29.74
C ASP A 535 12.61 31.20 28.36
N TRP A 536 11.29 31.25 28.20
CA TRP A 536 10.59 31.62 26.97
C TRP A 536 9.73 32.87 27.17
N ALA A 537 9.79 33.82 26.24
CA ALA A 537 8.84 34.92 26.15
C ALA A 537 7.86 34.67 24.99
N SER A 538 6.55 34.72 25.27
CA SER A 538 5.51 34.47 24.27
C SER A 538 4.73 35.72 23.91
N TYR A 539 4.61 35.92 22.60
CA TYR A 539 3.90 37.01 21.96
C TYR A 539 2.70 36.53 21.13
N ALA A 540 2.30 35.25 21.26
CA ALA A 540 1.24 34.61 20.49
C ALA A 540 -0.12 35.34 20.53
N GLY A 541 -0.36 36.14 21.57
CA GLY A 541 -1.58 36.92 21.72
C GLY A 541 -1.60 38.30 21.04
N LEU A 542 -0.50 38.73 20.41
CA LEU A 542 -0.41 40.06 19.77
C LEU A 542 -1.08 40.10 18.39
N ASP A 543 -1.58 41.28 18.02
CA ASP A 543 -2.23 41.55 16.73
C ASP A 543 -1.30 42.24 15.71
N THR A 544 0.00 42.29 15.99
CA THR A 544 1.03 42.85 15.11
C THR A 544 2.23 41.92 15.02
N ALA A 545 2.73 41.71 13.79
CA ALA A 545 3.92 40.90 13.54
C ALA A 545 5.13 41.36 14.35
N LEU A 546 5.82 40.39 14.94
CA LEU A 546 7.00 40.50 15.78
C LEU A 546 8.26 40.68 14.92
N ARG A 547 9.19 41.51 15.42
CA ARG A 547 10.52 41.65 14.82
C ARG A 547 11.59 41.63 15.90
N ILE A 548 12.44 40.61 15.89
CA ILE A 548 13.53 40.43 16.84
C ILE A 548 14.85 40.30 16.09
N ASP A 549 15.88 41.05 16.50
CA ASP A 549 17.26 40.90 16.00
C ASP A 549 18.24 40.88 17.18
N LEU A 550 18.59 39.67 17.61
CA LEU A 550 19.50 39.43 18.74
C LEU A 550 20.95 39.86 18.43
N ARG A 551 21.31 40.10 17.17
CA ARG A 551 22.66 40.61 16.80
C ARG A 551 22.83 42.07 17.20
N ALA A 552 21.73 42.82 17.25
CA ALA A 552 21.72 44.23 17.61
C ALA A 552 21.66 44.46 19.13
N TRP A 553 21.49 43.41 19.93
CA TRP A 553 21.39 43.48 21.39
C TRP A 553 22.79 43.70 22.01
N ALA A 554 23.07 44.94 22.40
CA ALA A 554 24.22 45.28 23.26
C ALA A 554 23.82 45.11 24.74
N GLU A 555 24.77 44.76 25.62
CA GLU A 555 24.56 44.53 27.07
C GLU A 555 23.61 45.56 27.73
N GLY A 556 22.34 45.17 27.94
CA GLY A 556 21.25 45.95 28.54
C GLY A 556 19.89 45.46 28.02
N SER A 557 18.86 45.45 28.88
CA SER A 557 17.53 44.84 28.65
C SER A 557 16.85 45.41 27.38
N PRO A 558 16.76 44.65 26.27
CA PRO A 558 16.21 45.11 24.99
C PRO A 558 14.68 45.27 25.02
N GLU A 559 14.17 46.16 24.16
CA GLU A 559 12.74 46.35 23.93
C GLU A 559 12.25 45.41 22.80
N VAL A 560 11.24 44.59 23.09
CA VAL A 560 10.52 43.71 22.14
C VAL A 560 9.03 44.03 22.25
N ALA A 561 8.41 44.51 21.17
CA ALA A 561 6.99 44.88 21.14
C ALA A 561 6.54 45.83 22.29
N ASP A 562 7.39 46.80 22.65
CA ASP A 562 7.26 47.73 23.79
C ASP A 562 7.55 47.14 25.20
N ASP A 563 7.91 45.85 25.30
CA ASP A 563 8.31 45.18 26.55
C ASP A 563 9.82 45.15 26.75
N VAL A 564 10.28 45.20 28.00
CA VAL A 564 11.67 45.02 28.38
C VAL A 564 11.92 43.55 28.74
N VAL A 565 12.79 42.86 28.00
CA VAL A 565 13.07 41.43 28.21
C VAL A 565 14.48 41.22 28.75
N GLU A 566 14.67 40.40 29.77
CA GLU A 566 15.99 40.07 30.34
C GLU A 566 16.06 38.61 30.82
N GLY A 567 17.18 37.93 30.51
CA GLY A 567 17.41 36.54 30.93
C GLY A 567 16.37 35.57 30.37
N VAL A 568 16.00 35.75 29.10
CA VAL A 568 15.12 34.87 28.32
C VAL A 568 15.91 34.34 27.13
N GLU A 569 15.82 33.04 26.87
CA GLU A 569 16.58 32.35 25.84
C GLU A 569 15.74 31.91 24.63
N GLY A 570 14.40 31.94 24.72
CA GLY A 570 13.49 31.59 23.62
C GLY A 570 12.34 32.58 23.41
N PHE A 571 11.85 32.66 22.17
CA PHE A 571 10.75 33.55 21.78
C PHE A 571 9.69 32.78 21.00
N ILE A 572 8.42 32.98 21.37
CA ILE A 572 7.25 32.53 20.61
C ILE A 572 6.62 33.74 19.94
N GLY A 573 6.46 33.67 18.63
CA GLY A 573 5.91 34.66 17.73
C GLY A 573 4.40 34.79 17.83
N THR A 574 3.82 35.48 16.85
CA THR A 574 2.41 35.84 16.76
C THR A 574 1.67 34.90 15.79
N GLY A 575 0.40 35.18 15.51
CA GLY A 575 -0.33 34.51 14.41
C GLY A 575 -0.19 35.24 13.06
N LEU A 576 0.89 36.00 12.87
CA LEU A 576 1.19 36.81 11.69
C LEU A 576 2.66 36.61 11.31
N GLY A 577 3.02 36.93 10.06
CA GLY A 577 4.39 36.78 9.57
C GLY A 577 5.44 37.63 10.29
N ASP A 578 6.19 36.97 11.16
CA ASP A 578 7.21 37.47 12.06
C ASP A 578 8.61 37.39 11.45
N ALA A 579 9.55 38.14 12.01
CA ALA A 579 10.95 38.07 11.61
C ALA A 579 11.87 38.04 12.82
N MET A 580 12.56 36.91 13.04
CA MET A 580 13.46 36.72 14.17
C MET A 580 14.86 36.32 13.70
N THR A 581 15.89 36.99 14.19
CA THR A 581 17.29 36.67 13.85
C THR A 581 18.15 36.54 15.11
N GLY A 582 18.82 35.40 15.23
CA GLY A 582 19.71 35.04 16.32
C GLY A 582 21.10 35.67 16.21
N GLY A 583 21.83 35.61 17.32
CA GLY A 583 23.14 36.25 17.51
C GLY A 583 24.31 35.27 17.43
N ALA A 584 25.22 35.38 18.40
CA ALA A 584 26.33 34.45 18.60
C ALA A 584 26.01 33.32 19.59
N GLY A 585 24.87 33.39 20.28
CA GLY A 585 24.35 32.33 21.16
C GLY A 585 23.34 31.45 20.42
N TYR A 586 22.93 30.34 21.07
CA TYR A 586 21.97 29.40 20.52
C TYR A 586 20.57 30.03 20.45
N ALA A 587 20.00 30.17 19.25
CA ALA A 587 18.68 30.75 19.06
C ALA A 587 17.56 29.73 19.36
N ARG A 588 16.45 30.18 19.92
CA ARG A 588 15.22 29.37 20.08
C ARG A 588 14.03 30.22 19.67
N PHE A 589 13.47 29.94 18.49
CA PHE A 589 12.39 30.73 17.91
C PHE A 589 11.27 29.81 17.46
N ASP A 590 10.06 30.14 17.88
CA ASP A 590 8.80 29.55 17.42
C ASP A 590 8.03 30.67 16.73
N GLY A 591 7.76 30.56 15.43
CA GLY A 591 7.10 31.57 14.60
C GLY A 591 5.62 31.69 14.92
N GLY A 592 4.96 30.54 15.11
CA GLY A 592 3.56 30.45 15.47
C GLY A 592 2.69 30.21 14.24
N ALA A 593 1.94 31.20 13.80
CA ALA A 593 1.20 31.09 12.54
C ALA A 593 1.50 32.32 11.67
N GLY A 594 1.27 32.22 10.37
CA GLY A 594 1.66 33.25 9.40
C GLY A 594 2.97 32.90 8.70
N GLU A 595 3.34 33.67 7.68
CA GLU A 595 4.57 33.46 6.91
C GLU A 595 5.78 34.09 7.63
N ASP A 596 6.52 33.27 8.37
CA ASP A 596 7.59 33.68 9.26
C ASP A 596 8.96 33.64 8.60
N THR A 597 9.90 34.45 9.10
CA THR A 597 11.31 34.42 8.67
C THR A 597 12.21 34.30 9.89
N LEU A 598 12.74 33.11 10.13
CA LEU A 598 13.53 32.77 11.31
C LEU A 598 14.97 32.45 10.92
N ALA A 599 15.95 33.03 11.61
CA ALA A 599 17.36 32.77 11.35
C ALA A 599 18.15 32.53 12.64
N ALA A 600 18.87 31.41 12.75
CA ALA A 600 19.58 31.02 13.98
C ALA A 600 20.83 31.87 14.27
N GLY A 601 21.58 32.26 13.24
CA GLY A 601 22.86 32.96 13.39
C GLY A 601 24.03 32.03 13.69
N ALA A 602 25.16 32.56 14.18
CA ALA A 602 26.42 31.81 14.23
C ALA A 602 26.53 30.77 15.35
N GLY A 603 25.58 30.77 16.30
CA GLY A 603 25.61 29.92 17.49
C GLY A 603 24.82 28.61 17.37
N GLY A 604 24.20 28.36 16.22
CA GLY A 604 23.17 27.33 16.04
C GLY A 604 21.81 27.77 16.61
N GLY A 605 20.78 26.99 16.38
CA GLY A 605 19.44 27.29 16.89
C GLY A 605 18.43 26.16 16.72
N ALA A 606 17.29 26.35 17.38
CA ALA A 606 16.08 25.57 17.17
C ALA A 606 14.99 26.54 16.66
N LEU A 607 14.53 26.31 15.43
CA LEU A 607 13.59 27.15 14.71
C LEU A 607 12.33 26.32 14.44
N TRP A 608 11.17 26.81 14.83
CA TRP A 608 9.87 26.24 14.50
C TRP A 608 9.10 27.30 13.70
N GLY A 609 8.72 27.03 12.46
CA GLY A 609 7.92 27.93 11.63
C GLY A 609 6.48 27.97 12.15
N GLY A 610 5.79 26.84 12.08
CA GLY A 610 4.43 26.66 12.56
C GLY A 610 3.44 26.55 11.42
N GLU A 611 2.30 27.25 11.47
CA GLU A 611 1.35 27.27 10.34
C GLU A 611 1.69 28.43 9.39
N GLY A 612 2.09 28.19 8.15
CA GLY A 612 2.45 29.25 7.22
C GLY A 612 3.40 28.75 6.15
N ALA A 613 3.75 29.62 5.20
CA ALA A 613 4.88 29.37 4.31
C ALA A 613 6.09 30.11 4.87
N ASP A 614 6.95 29.37 5.57
CA ASP A 614 7.99 29.90 6.43
C ASP A 614 9.38 29.83 5.80
N SER A 615 10.26 30.73 6.20
CA SER A 615 11.65 30.76 5.78
C SER A 615 12.57 30.60 6.97
N LEU A 616 13.17 29.42 7.09
CA LEU A 616 14.06 29.03 8.17
C LEU A 616 15.52 28.99 7.67
N THR A 617 16.43 29.64 8.39
CA THR A 617 17.86 29.64 8.02
C THR A 617 18.72 29.37 9.25
N GLY A 618 19.46 28.28 9.22
CA GLY A 618 20.49 27.96 10.19
C GLY A 618 21.74 28.84 10.02
N GLY A 619 22.89 28.28 10.36
CA GLY A 619 24.11 29.01 10.62
C GLY A 619 25.38 28.22 10.30
N GLY A 620 26.35 28.31 11.22
CA GLY A 620 27.64 27.63 11.09
C GLY A 620 27.88 26.58 12.17
N ALA A 621 26.82 26.16 12.84
CA ALA A 621 26.82 25.17 13.91
C ALA A 621 25.56 24.32 13.76
N ALA A 622 25.49 23.16 14.43
CA ALA A 622 24.32 22.29 14.35
C ALA A 622 23.01 23.02 14.68
N ASP A 623 22.09 23.00 13.72
CA ASP A 623 20.78 23.65 13.76
C ASP A 623 19.64 22.62 13.72
N ALA A 624 18.49 22.99 14.28
CA ALA A 624 17.25 22.25 14.14
C ALA A 624 16.18 23.19 13.59
N ALA A 625 15.59 22.89 12.44
CA ALA A 625 14.57 23.69 11.78
C ALA A 625 13.36 22.82 11.43
N TYR A 626 12.17 23.23 11.87
CA TYR A 626 10.91 22.54 11.65
C TYR A 626 9.94 23.52 10.99
N GLY A 627 9.55 23.27 9.74
CA GLY A 627 8.64 24.10 8.93
C GLY A 627 7.25 24.12 9.56
N GLY A 628 6.57 22.99 9.58
CA GLY A 628 5.24 22.85 10.17
C GLY A 628 4.21 22.59 9.09
N ALA A 629 3.25 23.49 8.89
CA ALA A 629 2.19 23.33 7.90
C ALA A 629 2.18 24.51 6.92
N GLY A 630 2.39 24.23 5.65
CA GLY A 630 2.45 25.16 4.52
C GLY A 630 3.69 24.87 3.68
N ASP A 631 3.91 25.65 2.62
CA ASP A 631 5.05 25.43 1.71
C ASP A 631 6.29 26.14 2.26
N ASP A 632 7.14 25.41 2.99
CA ASP A 632 8.25 25.94 3.78
C ASP A 632 9.59 25.90 3.05
N ALA A 633 10.52 26.75 3.47
CA ALA A 633 11.89 26.76 2.97
C ALA A 633 12.90 26.78 4.12
N ALA A 634 13.67 25.69 4.28
CA ALA A 634 14.69 25.57 5.32
C ALA A 634 16.09 25.36 4.73
N LEU A 635 17.08 26.06 5.28
CA LEU A 635 18.51 25.90 4.96
C LEU A 635 19.30 25.65 6.25
N GLY A 636 19.98 24.52 6.39
CA GLY A 636 20.81 24.16 7.55
C GLY A 636 22.08 25.01 7.65
N GLY A 637 22.94 24.96 6.62
CA GLY A 637 24.16 25.76 6.55
C GLY A 637 25.41 24.93 6.71
N GLU A 638 26.33 25.31 7.60
CA GLU A 638 27.42 24.41 8.03
C GLU A 638 27.00 23.80 9.36
N GLY A 639 27.17 22.49 9.56
CA GLY A 639 26.70 21.90 10.79
C GLY A 639 26.53 20.40 10.73
N ALA A 640 25.59 19.92 11.50
CA ALA A 640 25.06 18.56 11.44
C ALA A 640 23.62 18.77 11.84
N ASP A 641 22.83 19.13 10.84
CA ASP A 641 21.58 19.84 10.99
C ASP A 641 20.40 18.87 10.95
N THR A 642 19.30 19.26 11.56
CA THR A 642 18.03 18.51 11.49
C THR A 642 16.97 19.40 10.89
N LEU A 643 16.50 19.07 9.70
CA LEU A 643 15.48 19.81 8.98
C LEU A 643 14.22 18.94 8.85
N GLU A 644 13.06 19.50 9.11
CA GLU A 644 11.76 18.86 8.92
C GLU A 644 10.82 19.86 8.23
N GLY A 645 10.25 19.50 7.08
CA GLY A 645 9.33 20.36 6.31
C GLY A 645 7.94 20.35 6.95
N GLY A 646 7.31 19.19 7.02
CA GLY A 646 6.03 18.98 7.69
C GLY A 646 4.92 18.69 6.69
N ALA A 647 3.97 19.59 6.48
CA ALA A 647 2.89 19.38 5.52
C ALA A 647 2.83 20.53 4.53
N GLY A 648 2.92 20.27 3.24
CA GLY A 648 3.04 21.28 2.19
C GLY A 648 4.15 20.91 1.23
N ASN A 649 4.38 21.72 0.20
CA ASN A 649 5.44 21.45 -0.77
C ASN A 649 6.71 22.20 -0.36
N ASP A 650 7.61 21.51 0.33
CA ASP A 650 8.72 22.10 1.05
C ASP A 650 10.02 22.12 0.24
N ARG A 651 10.91 23.05 0.59
CA ARG A 651 12.27 23.14 0.04
C ARG A 651 13.29 23.12 1.17
N LEU A 652 13.97 21.99 1.33
CA LEU A 652 14.92 21.76 2.41
C LEU A 652 16.33 21.55 1.85
N ALA A 653 17.33 22.19 2.45
CA ALA A 653 18.73 22.04 2.08
C ALA A 653 19.64 21.93 3.32
N GLY A 654 20.32 20.81 3.50
CA GLY A 654 21.23 20.54 4.63
C GLY A 654 22.44 21.46 4.61
N GLY A 655 23.24 21.37 3.55
CA GLY A 655 24.39 22.22 3.33
C GLY A 655 25.69 21.45 3.48
N ALA A 656 26.54 21.81 4.44
CA ALA A 656 27.75 21.07 4.72
C ALA A 656 27.66 20.43 6.10
N GLY A 657 27.74 19.11 6.20
CA GLY A 657 27.50 18.46 7.48
C GLY A 657 27.26 16.98 7.40
N ALA A 658 26.78 16.37 8.47
CA ALA A 658 26.07 15.10 8.36
C ALA A 658 24.66 15.40 8.82
N ASP A 659 23.80 15.68 7.86
CA ASP A 659 22.51 16.29 8.06
C ASP A 659 21.40 15.23 8.05
N ARG A 660 20.31 15.53 8.75
CA ARG A 660 19.08 14.74 8.74
C ARG A 660 17.96 15.61 8.19
N ILE A 661 17.38 15.23 7.06
CA ILE A 661 16.32 15.97 6.39
C ILE A 661 15.07 15.10 6.31
N VAL A 662 13.93 15.66 6.70
CA VAL A 662 12.60 15.03 6.57
C VAL A 662 11.70 15.97 5.79
N GLY A 663 11.16 15.56 4.64
CA GLY A 663 10.21 16.37 3.84
C GLY A 663 8.87 16.46 4.57
N GLY A 664 8.06 15.40 4.48
CA GLY A 664 6.80 15.27 5.19
C GLY A 664 5.65 14.87 4.25
N GLU A 665 4.50 15.54 4.31
CA GLU A 665 3.42 15.36 3.34
C GLU A 665 3.49 16.47 2.28
N GLY A 666 3.45 16.14 0.99
CA GLY A 666 3.45 17.11 -0.11
C GLY A 666 4.55 16.81 -1.12
N ASP A 667 4.55 17.52 -2.25
CA ASP A 667 5.59 17.34 -3.29
C ASP A 667 6.83 18.18 -2.92
N ASP A 668 7.79 17.56 -2.23
CA ASP A 668 8.94 18.19 -1.60
C ASP A 668 10.20 18.20 -2.47
N ARG A 669 11.10 19.12 -2.16
CA ARG A 669 12.46 19.16 -2.71
C ARG A 669 13.51 19.17 -1.61
N LEU A 670 14.28 18.09 -1.52
CA LEU A 670 15.34 17.91 -0.53
C LEU A 670 16.72 17.93 -1.20
N ASP A 671 17.72 18.47 -0.50
CA ASP A 671 19.11 18.60 -0.96
C ASP A 671 20.04 18.39 0.25
N GLY A 672 20.77 17.26 0.30
CA GLY A 672 21.66 16.90 1.42
C GLY A 672 22.87 17.83 1.46
N GLY A 673 23.63 17.84 0.36
CA GLY A 673 24.77 18.73 0.17
C GLY A 673 26.11 18.01 0.33
N ASP A 674 27.07 18.62 1.00
CA ASP A 674 28.36 17.99 1.30
C ASP A 674 28.22 17.22 2.61
N GLY A 675 28.42 15.90 2.64
CA GLY A 675 28.06 15.21 3.86
C GLY A 675 28.12 13.70 3.90
N VAL A 676 27.44 13.15 4.90
CA VAL A 676 26.93 11.77 4.89
C VAL A 676 25.54 11.94 5.47
N ASP A 677 24.58 12.11 4.58
CA ASP A 677 23.27 12.63 4.94
C ASP A 677 22.21 11.54 4.99
N VAL A 678 21.18 11.77 5.80
CA VAL A 678 19.99 10.91 5.90
C VAL A 678 18.77 11.72 5.49
N LEU A 679 18.17 11.35 4.36
CA LEU A 679 17.04 12.03 3.77
C LEU A 679 15.82 11.11 3.77
N LEU A 680 14.69 11.62 4.29
CA LEU A 680 13.39 10.96 4.28
C LEU A 680 12.38 11.93 3.66
N ASP A 681 11.97 11.74 2.42
CA ASP A 681 11.07 12.71 1.77
C ASP A 681 9.64 12.68 2.33
N GLY A 682 9.12 11.51 2.70
CA GLY A 682 7.74 11.37 3.14
C GLY A 682 6.81 11.03 1.98
N ALA A 683 5.59 11.58 1.96
CA ALA A 683 4.53 11.20 1.04
C ALA A 683 4.23 12.34 0.06
N GLY A 684 4.25 12.06 -1.24
CA GLY A 684 4.17 13.08 -2.29
C GLY A 684 4.95 12.63 -3.51
N ASN A 685 5.07 13.45 -4.55
CA ASN A 685 6.01 13.16 -5.65
C ASN A 685 7.24 14.06 -5.46
N ASP A 686 8.25 13.50 -4.85
CA ASP A 686 9.36 14.23 -4.27
C ASP A 686 10.57 14.27 -5.20
N THR A 687 11.45 15.24 -4.97
CA THR A 687 12.75 15.29 -5.64
C THR A 687 13.86 15.45 -4.62
N VAL A 688 14.70 14.42 -4.50
CA VAL A 688 15.77 14.34 -3.50
C VAL A 688 17.13 14.31 -4.17
N PHE A 689 18.04 15.19 -3.73
CA PHE A 689 19.44 15.20 -4.12
C PHE A 689 20.28 14.84 -2.90
N GLY A 690 21.02 13.74 -2.99
CA GLY A 690 21.93 13.26 -1.95
C GLY A 690 23.11 14.21 -1.78
N GLY A 691 23.85 14.44 -2.86
CA GLY A 691 24.98 15.36 -2.90
C GLY A 691 26.32 14.64 -2.92
N ALA A 692 27.29 15.10 -2.13
CA ALA A 692 28.61 14.50 -2.09
C ALA A 692 28.79 13.75 -0.76
N GLY A 693 28.97 12.43 -0.80
CA GLY A 693 29.07 11.66 0.41
C GLY A 693 28.80 10.17 0.23
N ASN A 694 28.07 9.59 1.17
CA ASN A 694 27.60 8.21 1.13
C ASN A 694 26.20 8.24 1.72
N GLU A 695 25.22 8.58 0.91
CA GLU A 695 23.93 9.06 1.36
C GLU A 695 22.99 7.90 1.69
N THR A 696 22.02 8.16 2.57
CA THR A 696 20.86 7.28 2.76
C THR A 696 19.60 8.08 2.48
N VAL A 697 19.01 7.83 1.32
CA VAL A 697 17.73 8.38 0.88
C VAL A 697 16.67 7.29 1.01
N THR A 698 15.56 7.62 1.66
CA THR A 698 14.40 6.72 1.75
C THR A 698 13.16 7.50 1.41
N ALA A 699 12.49 7.05 0.36
CA ALA A 699 11.19 7.53 -0.06
C ALA A 699 10.05 6.69 0.51
N THR A 700 8.82 7.22 0.51
CA THR A 700 7.65 6.47 1.02
C THR A 700 6.60 6.17 -0.03
N ALA A 701 5.71 7.11 -0.35
CA ALA A 701 4.62 6.87 -1.29
C ALA A 701 4.55 8.05 -2.25
N GLY A 702 4.70 7.79 -3.54
CA GLY A 702 5.01 8.86 -4.46
C GLY A 702 5.24 8.44 -5.90
N ASN A 703 5.88 9.32 -6.66
CA ASN A 703 6.55 8.96 -7.92
C ASN A 703 7.81 9.83 -7.93
N ASP A 704 8.82 9.33 -7.24
CA ASP A 704 9.87 10.15 -6.67
C ASP A 704 11.09 10.18 -7.59
N TRP A 705 11.90 11.23 -7.43
CA TRP A 705 13.14 11.41 -8.18
C TRP A 705 14.29 11.47 -7.18
N LEU A 706 15.05 10.38 -7.08
CA LEU A 706 16.12 10.21 -6.11
C LEU A 706 17.48 10.22 -6.82
N TYR A 707 18.34 11.14 -6.44
CA TYR A 707 19.71 11.25 -6.93
C TYR A 707 20.69 10.97 -5.80
N GLY A 708 21.55 9.95 -5.92
CA GLY A 708 22.66 9.67 -5.00
C GLY A 708 23.77 10.70 -5.16
N ASP A 709 24.13 10.97 -6.42
CA ASP A 709 25.22 11.85 -6.84
C ASP A 709 26.61 11.22 -6.60
N GLU A 710 27.57 11.87 -5.94
CA GLU A 710 28.92 11.31 -5.77
C GLU A 710 28.99 10.52 -4.46
N GLY A 711 29.14 9.20 -4.51
CA GLY A 711 29.13 8.44 -3.27
C GLY A 711 28.90 6.96 -3.43
N ASN A 712 28.96 6.21 -2.32
CA ASN A 712 28.34 4.88 -2.29
C ASN A 712 27.03 5.01 -1.54
N ASP A 713 25.95 5.14 -2.29
CA ASP A 713 24.67 5.61 -1.80
C ASP A 713 23.69 4.48 -1.59
N THR A 714 22.68 4.77 -0.78
CA THR A 714 21.53 3.91 -0.59
C THR A 714 20.29 4.73 -0.94
N LEU A 715 19.58 4.30 -1.97
CA LEU A 715 18.33 4.90 -2.44
C LEU A 715 17.22 3.86 -2.32
N ASP A 716 16.08 4.25 -1.77
CA ASP A 716 14.88 3.42 -1.61
C ASP A 716 13.67 4.25 -2.06
N GLY A 717 12.98 3.86 -3.15
CA GLY A 717 11.85 4.56 -3.77
C GLY A 717 10.51 4.35 -3.05
N GLY A 718 10.34 3.20 -2.39
CA GLY A 718 9.13 2.90 -1.66
C GLY A 718 7.97 2.43 -2.55
N ILE A 719 6.85 3.15 -2.56
CA ILE A 719 5.67 2.82 -3.35
C ILE A 719 5.46 3.91 -4.37
N GLY A 720 5.48 3.58 -5.65
CA GLY A 720 5.46 4.60 -6.68
C GLY A 720 6.02 4.10 -8.00
N ASN A 721 5.93 4.93 -9.03
CA ASN A 721 6.74 4.75 -10.23
C ASN A 721 7.92 5.73 -10.13
N ASP A 722 8.99 5.27 -9.51
CA ASP A 722 10.09 6.10 -9.04
C ASP A 722 11.24 6.15 -10.05
N ARG A 723 12.10 7.16 -9.92
CA ARG A 723 13.34 7.30 -10.70
C ARG A 723 14.53 7.40 -9.76
N LEU A 724 15.39 6.40 -9.79
CA LEU A 724 16.57 6.31 -8.95
C LEU A 724 17.83 6.43 -9.80
N PHE A 725 18.70 7.36 -9.44
CA PHE A 725 19.99 7.62 -10.09
C PHE A 725 21.09 7.47 -9.05
N GLY A 726 21.91 6.41 -9.13
CA GLY A 726 23.04 6.16 -8.22
C GLY A 726 24.13 7.22 -8.41
N GLY A 727 24.76 7.20 -9.57
CA GLY A 727 25.83 8.13 -9.92
C GLY A 727 27.20 7.45 -9.87
N PRO A 728 28.30 8.16 -9.58
CA PRO A 728 29.59 7.53 -9.40
C PRO A 728 29.76 6.89 -8.01
N GLY A 729 29.96 5.58 -7.97
CA GLY A 729 30.35 4.82 -6.78
C GLY A 729 29.79 3.40 -6.78
N ALA A 730 29.62 2.76 -5.64
CA ALA A 730 28.97 1.45 -5.59
C ALA A 730 27.69 1.57 -4.77
N ASP A 731 26.58 1.68 -5.49
CA ASP A 731 25.31 2.13 -4.96
C ASP A 731 24.37 0.96 -4.70
N ARG A 732 23.37 1.20 -3.84
CA ARG A 732 22.26 0.29 -3.62
C ARG A 732 20.96 1.02 -3.92
N LEU A 733 20.26 0.57 -4.95
CA LEU A 733 19.03 1.15 -5.43
C LEU A 733 17.88 0.17 -5.21
N VAL A 734 16.82 0.60 -4.54
CA VAL A 734 15.62 -0.19 -4.24
C VAL A 734 14.41 0.57 -4.77
N GLY A 735 13.63 0.03 -5.70
CA GLY A 735 12.46 0.72 -6.28
C GLY A 735 11.26 0.54 -5.38
N GLY A 736 10.78 -0.70 -5.29
CA GLY A 736 9.78 -1.11 -4.32
C GLY A 736 8.52 -1.63 -5.00
N ALA A 737 7.46 -0.85 -5.13
CA ALA A 737 6.25 -1.30 -5.83
C ALA A 737 5.73 -0.23 -6.78
N GLY A 738 5.52 -0.62 -8.04
CA GLY A 738 5.17 0.25 -9.16
C GLY A 738 6.21 0.11 -10.26
N ASP A 739 6.05 0.85 -11.36
CA ASP A 739 6.93 0.71 -12.53
C ASP A 739 8.10 1.70 -12.40
N ASP A 740 9.25 1.21 -11.95
CA ASP A 740 10.40 1.98 -11.53
C ASP A 740 11.48 2.11 -12.61
N TRP A 741 12.29 3.17 -12.51
CA TRP A 741 13.42 3.43 -13.40
C TRP A 741 14.72 3.57 -12.59
N PHE A 742 15.75 2.83 -12.98
CA PHE A 742 17.06 2.84 -12.34
C PHE A 742 18.18 3.23 -13.31
N GLU A 743 19.13 4.03 -12.83
CA GLU A 743 20.41 4.29 -13.48
C GLU A 743 21.52 4.13 -12.45
N GLY A 744 22.30 3.04 -12.53
CA GLY A 744 23.40 2.73 -11.61
C GLY A 744 24.51 3.76 -11.69
N GLY A 745 25.12 3.90 -12.87
CA GLY A 745 26.15 4.90 -13.15
C GLY A 745 27.53 4.26 -13.27
N GLU A 746 28.56 4.86 -12.66
CA GLU A 746 29.90 4.26 -12.65
C GLU A 746 30.06 3.44 -11.38
N GLY A 747 30.23 2.12 -11.46
CA GLY A 747 30.14 1.36 -10.23
C GLY A 747 30.17 -0.14 -10.34
N VAL A 748 29.81 -0.79 -9.23
CA VAL A 748 29.20 -2.12 -9.27
C VAL A 748 28.03 -2.02 -8.32
N ASP A 749 26.87 -1.83 -8.91
CA ASP A 749 25.67 -1.43 -8.18
C ASP A 749 24.79 -2.63 -7.83
N LEU A 750 23.98 -2.46 -6.78
CA LEU A 750 23.03 -3.44 -6.31
C LEU A 750 21.61 -2.94 -6.51
N PHE A 751 20.86 -3.63 -7.35
CA PHE A 751 19.47 -3.31 -7.66
C PHE A 751 18.51 -4.24 -6.91
N SER A 752 17.38 -3.68 -6.49
CA SER A 752 16.21 -4.40 -5.99
C SER A 752 14.98 -3.66 -6.52
N ASP A 753 14.55 -4.04 -7.72
CA ASP A 753 13.40 -3.51 -8.45
C ASP A 753 12.10 -3.58 -7.64
N GLY A 754 11.77 -4.76 -7.10
CA GLY A 754 10.48 -4.98 -6.48
C GLY A 754 9.43 -5.35 -7.54
N ALA A 755 8.16 -4.99 -7.36
CA ALA A 755 7.08 -5.47 -8.24
C ALA A 755 6.55 -4.36 -9.16
N GLY A 756 6.50 -4.60 -10.46
CA GLY A 756 6.08 -3.64 -11.48
C GLY A 756 6.67 -4.01 -12.84
N ASP A 757 6.40 -3.23 -13.88
CA ASP A 757 7.15 -3.33 -15.15
C ASP A 757 8.36 -2.35 -15.09
N ASP A 758 9.51 -2.83 -14.62
CA ASP A 758 10.65 -2.01 -14.22
C ASP A 758 11.67 -1.80 -15.36
N THR A 759 12.50 -0.76 -15.27
CA THR A 759 13.59 -0.49 -16.23
C THR A 759 14.90 -0.18 -15.51
N ILE A 760 15.95 -0.95 -15.77
CA ILE A 760 17.26 -0.87 -15.12
C ILE A 760 18.38 -0.64 -16.13
N TYR A 761 19.12 0.44 -15.95
CA TYR A 761 20.40 0.71 -16.64
C TYR A 761 21.55 0.49 -15.66
N GLY A 762 22.36 -0.53 -15.91
CA GLY A 762 23.51 -0.91 -15.10
C GLY A 762 24.63 0.13 -15.13
N GLY A 763 25.03 0.55 -16.32
CA GLY A 763 26.02 1.60 -16.51
C GLY A 763 27.42 1.02 -16.80
N VAL A 764 28.43 1.54 -16.11
CA VAL A 764 29.82 1.09 -16.28
C VAL A 764 30.21 0.22 -15.10
N GLY A 765 30.46 -1.07 -15.33
CA GLY A 765 30.84 -1.96 -14.24
C GLY A 765 30.83 -3.45 -14.59
N ASN A 766 30.41 -4.29 -13.65
CA ASN A 766 30.08 -5.69 -13.90
C ASN A 766 28.87 -5.97 -13.01
N GLU A 767 27.69 -5.73 -13.56
CA GLU A 767 26.45 -5.61 -12.81
C GLU A 767 25.84 -6.99 -12.59
N SER A 768 25.12 -7.14 -11.48
CA SER A 768 24.32 -8.34 -11.20
C SER A 768 22.91 -7.90 -10.92
N VAL A 769 22.05 -8.00 -11.93
CA VAL A 769 20.66 -7.58 -11.89
C VAL A 769 19.77 -8.82 -11.90
N THR A 770 18.82 -8.88 -10.97
CA THR A 770 17.77 -9.89 -10.95
C THR A 770 16.47 -9.15 -10.72
N ALA A 771 15.63 -9.11 -11.74
CA ALA A 771 14.28 -8.56 -11.67
C ALA A 771 13.31 -9.59 -11.05
N THR A 772 12.14 -9.12 -10.62
CA THR A 772 11.13 -9.99 -9.97
C THR A 772 9.94 -10.36 -10.84
N VAL A 773 8.82 -9.66 -10.76
CA VAL A 773 7.60 -9.95 -11.49
C VAL A 773 7.17 -8.70 -12.22
N GLY A 774 7.07 -8.79 -13.54
CA GLY A 774 7.03 -7.61 -14.38
C GLY A 774 7.32 -7.96 -15.83
N ASN A 775 7.11 -7.02 -16.74
CA ASN A 775 7.73 -7.08 -18.06
C ASN A 775 8.88 -6.08 -18.05
N ASP A 776 10.05 -6.55 -17.65
CA ASP A 776 11.15 -5.72 -17.20
C ASP A 776 12.15 -5.42 -18.31
N GLY A 777 12.77 -4.24 -18.27
CA GLY A 777 13.80 -3.81 -19.22
C GLY A 777 15.17 -3.70 -18.55
N LEU A 778 16.07 -4.64 -18.79
CA LEU A 778 17.39 -4.72 -18.16
C LEU A 778 18.50 -4.43 -19.18
N TYR A 779 19.35 -3.45 -18.91
CA TYR A 779 20.44 -3.02 -19.78
C TYR A 779 21.75 -3.01 -18.99
N GLY A 780 22.69 -3.93 -19.31
CA GLY A 780 24.01 -4.01 -18.66
C GLY A 780 24.93 -2.83 -19.02
N GLU A 781 24.99 -2.53 -20.32
CA GLU A 781 25.83 -1.48 -20.93
C GLU A 781 27.31 -1.86 -21.03
N GLU A 782 28.22 -1.25 -20.24
CA GLU A 782 29.65 -1.54 -20.31
C GLU A 782 30.08 -2.46 -19.16
N GLY A 783 30.33 -3.75 -19.41
CA GLY A 783 30.68 -4.63 -18.29
C GLY A 783 30.80 -6.11 -18.63
N ASN A 784 30.88 -6.98 -17.64
CA ASN A 784 30.55 -8.40 -17.87
C ASN A 784 29.40 -8.69 -16.92
N ASP A 785 28.19 -8.52 -17.44
CA ASP A 785 27.00 -8.36 -16.63
C ASP A 785 26.27 -9.68 -16.49
N THR A 786 25.52 -9.82 -15.41
CA THR A 786 24.59 -10.93 -15.21
C THR A 786 23.21 -10.35 -15.03
N LEU A 787 22.33 -10.59 -16.00
CA LEU A 787 20.97 -10.07 -16.07
C LEU A 787 19.98 -11.24 -16.00
N ASP A 788 19.02 -11.17 -15.08
CA ASP A 788 17.97 -12.18 -14.88
C ASP A 788 16.61 -11.47 -14.86
N GLY A 789 15.75 -11.74 -15.85
CA GLY A 789 14.44 -11.09 -16.05
C GLY A 789 13.36 -11.58 -15.08
N GLY A 790 13.43 -12.85 -14.65
CA GLY A 790 12.51 -13.36 -13.65
C GLY A 790 11.18 -13.84 -14.26
N ILE A 791 10.06 -13.19 -13.92
CA ILE A 791 8.72 -13.60 -14.38
C ILE A 791 8.05 -12.47 -15.16
N GLY A 792 7.78 -12.73 -16.42
CA GLY A 792 7.00 -11.94 -17.37
C GLY A 792 7.72 -11.86 -18.70
N ASN A 793 7.30 -10.94 -19.58
CA ASN A 793 7.87 -10.84 -20.92
C ASN A 793 8.96 -9.76 -20.95
N ASP A 794 10.20 -10.16 -20.71
CA ASP A 794 11.29 -9.25 -20.37
C ASP A 794 12.13 -8.86 -21.59
N ARG A 795 12.87 -7.76 -21.44
CA ARG A 795 13.79 -7.23 -22.45
C ARG A 795 15.17 -7.03 -21.84
N LEU A 796 16.11 -7.91 -22.17
CA LEU A 796 17.48 -7.90 -21.67
C LEU A 796 18.47 -7.50 -22.76
N SER A 797 19.43 -6.64 -22.44
CA SER A 797 20.56 -6.27 -23.32
C SER A 797 21.87 -6.25 -22.53
N GLY A 798 22.83 -7.09 -22.92
CA GLY A 798 24.16 -7.16 -22.30
C GLY A 798 24.97 -5.91 -22.58
N GLY A 799 25.20 -5.61 -23.86
CA GLY A 799 25.88 -4.40 -24.29
C GLY A 799 27.27 -4.72 -24.79
N THR A 800 28.32 -4.30 -24.08
CA THR A 800 29.70 -4.68 -24.41
C THR A 800 30.29 -5.51 -23.29
N GLY A 801 30.90 -6.64 -23.63
CA GLY A 801 31.76 -7.40 -22.75
C GLY A 801 31.57 -8.91 -22.85
N ALA A 802 31.18 -9.58 -21.78
CA ALA A 802 30.94 -11.03 -21.83
C ALA A 802 29.87 -11.36 -20.81
N ASP A 803 28.64 -11.27 -21.27
CA ASP A 803 27.46 -11.14 -20.43
C ASP A 803 26.77 -12.49 -20.24
N TRP A 804 25.94 -12.57 -19.21
CA TRP A 804 25.06 -13.70 -18.96
C TRP A 804 23.63 -13.20 -18.82
N LEU A 805 22.81 -13.49 -19.83
CA LEU A 805 21.40 -13.12 -19.88
C LEU A 805 20.53 -14.34 -19.57
N ILE A 806 19.56 -14.16 -18.67
CA ILE A 806 18.59 -15.15 -18.24
C ILE A 806 17.20 -14.53 -18.41
N GLY A 807 16.36 -15.06 -19.31
CA GLY A 807 15.01 -14.53 -19.55
C GLY A 807 14.09 -14.86 -18.38
N GLY A 808 13.70 -16.12 -18.26
CA GLY A 808 12.95 -16.62 -17.11
C GLY A 808 11.66 -17.32 -17.51
N GLU A 809 10.52 -16.90 -16.96
CA GLU A 809 9.20 -17.35 -17.39
C GLU A 809 8.50 -16.25 -18.20
N GLY A 810 8.15 -16.48 -19.47
CA GLY A 810 7.43 -15.52 -20.30
C GLY A 810 7.96 -15.54 -21.73
N ASP A 811 7.46 -14.67 -22.61
CA ASP A 811 8.01 -14.53 -23.97
C ASP A 811 9.06 -13.39 -23.96
N ASP A 812 10.34 -13.73 -23.89
CA ASP A 812 11.44 -12.81 -23.60
C ASP A 812 12.22 -12.35 -24.85
N TRP A 813 12.88 -11.19 -24.74
CA TRP A 813 13.82 -10.67 -25.74
C TRP A 813 15.20 -10.48 -25.13
N LEU A 814 16.21 -11.20 -25.61
CA LEU A 814 17.58 -11.17 -25.10
C LEU A 814 18.53 -10.75 -26.23
N ASP A 815 19.41 -9.78 -25.97
CA ASP A 815 20.45 -9.30 -26.91
C ASP A 815 21.81 -9.21 -26.23
N GLY A 816 22.76 -10.07 -26.61
CA GLY A 816 24.10 -10.11 -26.04
C GLY A 816 24.92 -8.85 -26.35
N GLY A 817 24.87 -8.39 -27.59
CA GLY A 817 25.64 -7.24 -28.05
C GLY A 817 27.05 -7.61 -28.53
N GLU A 818 28.08 -6.88 -28.10
CA GLU A 818 29.47 -7.21 -28.41
C GLU A 818 30.04 -8.08 -27.29
N GLY A 819 30.52 -9.29 -27.57
CA GLY A 819 31.07 -10.09 -26.49
C GLY A 819 31.22 -11.57 -26.77
N VAL A 820 31.48 -12.37 -25.74
CA VAL A 820 31.21 -13.80 -25.83
C VAL A 820 30.21 -14.12 -24.74
N ASP A 821 28.95 -14.13 -25.12
CA ASP A 821 27.83 -14.07 -24.20
C ASP A 821 27.24 -15.45 -23.92
N ARG A 822 26.48 -15.53 -22.83
CA ARG A 822 25.75 -16.73 -22.42
C ARG A 822 24.29 -16.41 -22.25
N PHE A 823 23.45 -17.35 -22.66
CA PHE A 823 22.01 -17.21 -22.65
C PHE A 823 21.35 -18.36 -21.90
N SER A 824 20.25 -18.06 -21.23
CA SER A 824 19.28 -18.99 -20.69
C SER A 824 17.91 -18.31 -20.81
N ASP A 825 17.29 -18.43 -21.97
CA ASP A 825 15.98 -17.83 -22.28
C ASP A 825 14.88 -18.28 -21.31
N GLY A 826 14.83 -19.55 -20.94
CA GLY A 826 13.80 -20.04 -20.04
C GLY A 826 12.54 -20.49 -20.79
N ALA A 827 11.38 -20.43 -20.13
CA ALA A 827 10.15 -21.01 -20.67
C ALA A 827 9.31 -19.93 -21.36
N GLY A 828 9.01 -20.09 -22.64
CA GLY A 828 8.50 -18.96 -23.40
C GLY A 828 8.25 -19.24 -24.87
N ASN A 829 8.15 -18.19 -25.67
CA ASN A 829 8.50 -18.20 -27.09
C ASN A 829 9.46 -17.04 -27.26
N ASP A 830 10.73 -17.34 -27.11
CA ASP A 830 11.75 -16.34 -26.81
C ASP A 830 12.45 -15.86 -28.07
N THR A 831 12.99 -14.65 -28.02
CA THR A 831 13.82 -14.09 -29.08
C THR A 831 15.21 -13.83 -28.54
N VAL A 832 16.21 -14.53 -29.06
CA VAL A 832 17.60 -14.40 -28.64
C VAL A 832 18.46 -13.90 -29.80
N LEU A 833 19.20 -12.83 -29.57
CA LEU A 833 20.19 -12.26 -30.48
C LEU A 833 21.56 -12.39 -29.84
N GLY A 834 22.41 -13.25 -30.38
CA GLY A 834 23.75 -13.50 -29.87
C GLY A 834 24.67 -12.28 -30.00
N GLY A 835 24.68 -11.66 -31.19
CA GLY A 835 25.42 -10.43 -31.43
C GLY A 835 26.73 -10.68 -32.15
N ALA A 836 27.84 -10.14 -31.64
CA ALA A 836 29.16 -10.32 -32.23
C ALA A 836 30.08 -11.06 -31.27
N GLY A 837 30.53 -12.26 -31.65
CA GLY A 837 31.35 -13.08 -30.80
C GLY A 837 31.50 -14.53 -31.23
N ASN A 838 31.34 -15.43 -30.28
CA ASN A 838 31.41 -16.89 -30.47
C ASN A 838 30.45 -17.47 -29.44
N GLU A 839 29.17 -17.39 -29.73
CA GLU A 839 28.09 -17.52 -28.77
C GLU A 839 27.77 -18.98 -28.47
N SER A 840 27.31 -19.23 -27.24
CA SER A 840 26.76 -20.52 -26.84
C SER A 840 25.34 -20.30 -26.36
N ILE A 841 24.39 -20.52 -27.26
CA ILE A 841 22.95 -20.31 -27.03
C ILE A 841 22.26 -21.66 -26.88
N ALA A 842 21.55 -21.84 -25.79
CA ALA A 842 20.72 -23.01 -25.56
C ALA A 842 19.33 -22.53 -25.17
N ALA A 843 18.44 -22.49 -26.17
CA ALA A 843 17.03 -22.25 -25.95
C ALA A 843 16.38 -23.45 -25.25
N THR A 844 15.23 -23.24 -24.61
CA THR A 844 14.55 -24.31 -23.87
C THR A 844 13.27 -24.83 -24.49
N ALA A 845 12.11 -24.59 -23.90
CA ALA A 845 10.84 -25.09 -24.39
C ALA A 845 9.99 -23.90 -24.81
N GLY A 846 9.53 -23.91 -26.05
CA GLY A 846 8.99 -22.72 -26.68
C GLY A 846 9.05 -22.81 -28.18
N ASN A 847 8.37 -21.91 -28.88
CA ASN A 847 8.62 -21.72 -30.31
C ASN A 847 9.57 -20.54 -30.45
N ASP A 848 10.87 -20.80 -30.37
CA ASP A 848 11.89 -19.79 -30.13
C ASP A 848 12.48 -19.24 -31.44
N SER A 849 13.00 -18.02 -31.40
CA SER A 849 13.65 -17.33 -32.52
C SER A 849 15.06 -16.91 -32.13
N VAL A 850 16.07 -17.63 -32.61
CA VAL A 850 17.46 -17.46 -32.18
C VAL A 850 18.38 -17.10 -33.35
N SER A 851 19.22 -16.08 -33.18
CA SER A 851 20.32 -15.71 -34.08
C SER A 851 21.66 -15.82 -33.34
N GLY A 852 22.64 -16.52 -33.92
CA GLY A 852 24.03 -16.53 -33.46
C GLY A 852 24.68 -15.16 -33.67
N GLY A 853 24.75 -14.73 -34.94
CA GLY A 853 25.23 -13.41 -35.32
C GLY A 853 26.58 -13.46 -36.03
N GLU A 854 27.49 -12.55 -35.71
CA GLU A 854 28.86 -12.64 -36.25
C GLU A 854 29.70 -13.55 -35.35
N GLY A 855 30.16 -14.73 -35.80
CA GLY A 855 30.92 -15.62 -34.91
C GLY A 855 31.09 -17.03 -35.40
N ASP A 856 31.79 -17.90 -34.66
CA ASP A 856 31.56 -19.35 -34.83
C ASP A 856 30.67 -19.78 -33.66
N ASP A 857 29.38 -19.96 -33.89
CA ASP A 857 28.36 -20.05 -32.85
C ASP A 857 27.87 -21.48 -32.63
N THR A 858 27.32 -21.73 -31.44
CA THR A 858 26.62 -22.98 -31.13
C THR A 858 25.25 -22.65 -30.58
N VAL A 859 24.22 -23.01 -31.33
CA VAL A 859 22.81 -22.70 -31.08
C VAL A 859 22.00 -23.98 -30.98
N SER A 860 21.16 -24.09 -29.95
CA SER A 860 20.18 -25.17 -29.83
C SER A 860 18.78 -24.62 -29.55
N GLY A 861 17.75 -25.16 -30.22
CA GLY A 861 16.34 -24.74 -30.11
C GLY A 861 15.59 -25.40 -28.94
N GLY A 862 15.66 -26.73 -28.85
CA GLY A 862 15.08 -27.48 -27.72
C GLY A 862 13.76 -28.18 -28.07
N GLU A 863 12.67 -27.85 -27.37
CA GLU A 863 11.34 -28.39 -27.63
C GLU A 863 10.38 -27.30 -28.15
N GLY A 864 9.81 -27.49 -29.33
CA GLY A 864 8.78 -26.62 -29.92
C GLY A 864 9.09 -26.34 -31.39
N ASP A 865 8.34 -25.48 -32.06
CA ASP A 865 8.58 -25.17 -33.48
C ASP A 865 9.50 -23.93 -33.59
N ASP A 866 10.81 -24.16 -33.71
CA ASP A 866 11.87 -23.13 -33.56
C ASP A 866 12.34 -22.53 -34.89
N ARG A 867 12.90 -21.31 -34.82
CA ARG A 867 13.63 -20.66 -35.91
C ARG A 867 15.04 -20.29 -35.47
N LEU A 868 16.06 -20.92 -36.07
CA LEU A 868 17.47 -20.70 -35.74
C LEU A 868 18.24 -20.14 -36.94
N SER A 869 19.14 -19.17 -36.70
CA SER A 869 20.07 -18.60 -37.70
C SER A 869 21.51 -18.62 -37.18
N GLY A 870 22.46 -19.09 -37.96
CA GLY A 870 23.91 -18.99 -37.69
C GLY A 870 24.47 -17.62 -38.05
N ASP A 871 23.98 -17.03 -39.14
CA ASP A 871 24.47 -15.78 -39.74
C ASP A 871 25.91 -15.89 -40.33
N ASP A 872 26.90 -15.14 -39.86
CA ASP A 872 28.26 -15.11 -40.46
C ASP A 872 29.22 -15.94 -39.60
N GLY A 873 29.71 -17.09 -40.09
CA GLY A 873 30.42 -17.95 -39.18
C GLY A 873 30.92 -19.32 -39.61
N ARG A 874 31.19 -20.16 -38.62
CA ARG A 874 31.11 -21.61 -38.78
C ARG A 874 30.25 -22.13 -37.64
N ASP A 875 28.99 -22.36 -37.94
CA ASP A 875 27.98 -22.50 -36.90
C ASP A 875 27.54 -23.94 -36.70
N ILE A 876 27.08 -24.23 -35.48
CA ILE A 876 26.48 -25.49 -35.11
C ILE A 876 25.06 -25.20 -34.62
N LEU A 877 24.07 -25.66 -35.38
CA LEU A 877 22.65 -25.46 -35.11
C LEU A 877 21.98 -26.81 -34.85
N ASP A 878 21.31 -26.96 -33.72
CA ASP A 878 20.55 -28.18 -33.35
C ASP A 878 19.14 -27.83 -32.84
N ALA A 879 18.13 -28.01 -33.68
CA ALA A 879 16.77 -27.55 -33.37
C ALA A 879 16.05 -28.43 -32.36
N GLY A 880 16.13 -29.75 -32.47
CA GLY A 880 15.66 -30.65 -31.40
C GLY A 880 14.36 -31.37 -31.76
N ASN A 881 13.27 -31.12 -31.03
CA ASN A 881 11.96 -31.68 -31.39
C ASN A 881 11.01 -30.55 -31.76
N GLY A 882 10.37 -30.65 -32.93
CA GLY A 882 9.68 -29.50 -33.49
C GLY A 882 9.44 -29.65 -34.97
N ASN A 883 8.72 -28.72 -35.58
CA ASN A 883 8.84 -28.49 -37.03
C ASN A 883 9.63 -27.21 -37.21
N ASP A 884 10.95 -27.37 -37.36
CA ASP A 884 11.91 -26.31 -37.14
C ASP A 884 12.39 -25.66 -38.45
N GLY A 885 12.89 -24.43 -38.36
CA GLY A 885 13.51 -23.69 -39.46
C GLY A 885 14.94 -23.29 -39.13
N LEU A 886 15.92 -23.80 -39.85
CA LEU A 886 17.34 -23.51 -39.63
C LEU A 886 17.97 -22.84 -40.85
N GLU A 887 18.71 -21.76 -40.64
CA GLU A 887 19.47 -21.01 -41.65
C GLU A 887 20.94 -20.96 -41.23
N GLY A 888 21.83 -21.58 -42.02
CA GLY A 888 23.27 -21.63 -41.74
C GLY A 888 23.95 -20.29 -41.95
N GLY A 889 23.60 -19.61 -43.05
CA GLY A 889 24.16 -18.32 -43.41
C GLY A 889 25.45 -18.44 -44.23
N SER A 890 26.49 -17.69 -43.87
CA SER A 890 27.78 -17.76 -44.56
C SER A 890 28.79 -18.52 -43.71
N GLY A 891 29.33 -19.62 -44.22
CA GLY A 891 30.12 -20.47 -43.33
C GLY A 891 30.50 -21.83 -43.87
N ASN A 892 30.64 -22.80 -42.97
CA ASN A 892 30.69 -24.23 -43.31
C ASN A 892 29.99 -24.95 -42.18
N ASP A 893 28.68 -24.95 -42.23
CA ASP A 893 27.85 -25.03 -41.04
C ASP A 893 27.36 -26.46 -40.81
N LEU A 894 27.00 -26.76 -39.56
CA LEU A 894 26.45 -28.04 -39.15
C LEU A 894 25.02 -27.83 -38.63
N LEU A 895 24.04 -28.27 -39.41
CA LEU A 895 22.61 -28.13 -39.10
C LEU A 895 21.98 -29.49 -38.80
N SER A 896 21.22 -29.56 -37.72
CA SER A 896 20.48 -30.73 -37.24
C SER A 896 19.03 -30.33 -36.97
N GLY A 897 18.07 -30.87 -37.75
CA GLY A 897 16.63 -30.65 -37.56
C GLY A 897 16.13 -31.42 -36.34
N GLY A 898 16.15 -32.76 -36.42
CA GLY A 898 15.90 -33.61 -35.27
C GLY A 898 14.62 -34.42 -35.43
N MET A 899 13.58 -34.09 -34.69
CA MET A 899 12.30 -34.82 -34.76
C MET A 899 11.15 -33.89 -35.15
N GLY A 900 10.53 -34.16 -36.29
CA GLY A 900 9.37 -33.46 -36.84
C GLY A 900 9.68 -32.99 -38.27
N ASP A 901 8.77 -32.26 -38.90
CA ASP A 901 8.89 -31.91 -40.32
C ASP A 901 9.72 -30.61 -40.46
N ASP A 902 11.03 -30.73 -40.66
CA ASP A 902 11.97 -29.60 -40.55
C ASP A 902 12.31 -28.94 -41.89
N SER A 903 12.78 -27.68 -41.85
CA SER A 903 13.32 -26.96 -43.00
C SER A 903 14.71 -26.39 -42.72
N LEU A 904 15.72 -26.91 -43.43
CA LEU A 904 17.14 -26.57 -43.24
C LEU A 904 17.71 -25.94 -44.52
N TRP A 905 18.39 -24.80 -44.38
CA TRP A 905 19.12 -24.10 -45.43
C TRP A 905 20.59 -23.91 -45.02
N GLY A 906 21.53 -24.47 -45.78
CA GLY A 906 22.97 -24.29 -45.55
C GLY A 906 23.48 -22.93 -46.05
N ASP A 907 22.88 -22.42 -47.13
CA ASP A 907 23.22 -21.17 -47.79
C ASP A 907 24.62 -21.15 -48.43
N ALA A 908 25.60 -20.44 -47.89
CA ALA A 908 26.89 -20.27 -48.55
C ALA A 908 28.01 -20.92 -47.76
N GLY A 909 28.53 -22.05 -48.22
CA GLY A 909 29.46 -22.82 -47.42
C GLY A 909 29.61 -24.23 -47.94
N ASN A 910 30.50 -25.01 -47.34
CA ASN A 910 30.44 -26.46 -47.50
C ASN A 910 29.77 -27.03 -46.25
N ASP A 911 28.48 -27.27 -46.33
CA ASP A 911 27.62 -27.46 -45.17
C ASP A 911 27.26 -28.93 -44.93
N ILE A 912 26.88 -29.24 -43.70
CA ILE A 912 26.42 -30.56 -43.28
C ILE A 912 25.02 -30.43 -42.69
N LEU A 913 24.02 -30.94 -43.40
CA LEU A 913 22.61 -30.86 -43.00
C LEU A 913 22.06 -32.26 -42.68
N GLY A 914 21.40 -32.40 -41.53
CA GLY A 914 20.73 -33.62 -41.09
C GLY A 914 19.27 -33.38 -40.67
N GLY A 915 18.29 -33.96 -41.38
CA GLY A 915 16.86 -33.84 -41.01
C GLY A 915 16.47 -34.77 -39.86
N PHE A 916 17.04 -35.98 -39.86
CA PHE A 916 16.74 -37.10 -38.95
C PHE A 916 15.37 -37.75 -39.12
N GLY A 917 14.29 -37.23 -38.54
CA GLY A 917 13.01 -37.94 -38.54
C GLY A 917 11.80 -37.03 -38.71
N GLY A 918 11.03 -37.26 -39.77
CA GLY A 918 9.96 -36.37 -40.21
C GLY A 918 10.03 -36.22 -41.72
N ASN A 919 9.15 -35.42 -42.32
CA ASN A 919 9.19 -35.13 -43.75
C ASN A 919 9.94 -33.81 -43.97
N ASP A 920 11.25 -33.92 -44.19
CA ASP A 920 12.14 -32.78 -44.08
C ASP A 920 12.40 -32.11 -45.43
N ARG A 921 12.71 -30.82 -45.39
CA ARG A 921 13.21 -30.05 -46.52
C ARG A 921 14.64 -29.59 -46.24
N LEU A 922 15.61 -30.07 -47.02
CA LEU A 922 17.02 -29.67 -46.91
C LEU A 922 17.48 -28.99 -48.22
N ASP A 923 18.16 -27.86 -48.11
CA ASP A 923 18.75 -27.09 -49.21
C ASP A 923 20.21 -26.75 -48.86
N GLY A 924 21.18 -27.31 -49.59
CA GLY A 924 22.61 -27.09 -49.33
C GLY A 924 23.03 -25.67 -49.68
N GLY A 925 22.65 -25.22 -50.88
CA GLY A 925 22.94 -23.88 -51.35
C GLY A 925 24.19 -23.83 -52.22
N ALA A 926 25.22 -23.13 -51.80
CA ALA A 926 26.43 -22.88 -52.57
C ALA A 926 27.68 -23.41 -51.87
N GLY A 927 28.22 -24.51 -52.37
CA GLY A 927 29.48 -25.14 -52.00
C GLY A 927 29.37 -26.65 -52.13
N ASP A 928 30.36 -27.39 -51.64
CA ASP A 928 30.32 -28.86 -51.71
C ASP A 928 29.63 -29.42 -50.45
N ASP A 929 28.33 -29.73 -50.53
CA ASP A 929 27.49 -29.98 -49.36
C ASP A 929 27.24 -31.47 -49.06
N VAL A 930 26.87 -31.77 -47.81
CA VAL A 930 26.48 -33.11 -47.35
C VAL A 930 25.11 -33.08 -46.68
N LEU A 931 24.11 -33.63 -47.36
CA LEU A 931 22.72 -33.68 -46.89
C LEU A 931 22.32 -35.12 -46.55
N ASN A 932 21.75 -35.32 -45.36
CA ASN A 932 21.18 -36.60 -44.93
C ASN A 932 19.81 -36.39 -44.30
N ALA A 933 18.74 -36.70 -45.04
CA ALA A 933 17.38 -36.40 -44.59
C ALA A 933 16.92 -37.36 -43.48
N GLY A 934 16.91 -38.68 -43.71
CA GLY A 934 16.73 -39.65 -42.63
C GLY A 934 15.49 -40.51 -42.80
N ALA A 935 14.42 -40.26 -42.03
CA ALA A 935 13.22 -41.08 -42.08
C ALA A 935 11.97 -40.24 -42.26
N GLY A 936 11.28 -40.43 -43.39
CA GLY A 936 10.04 -39.75 -43.76
C GLY A 936 9.99 -39.59 -45.27
N ASP A 937 9.06 -38.80 -45.81
CA ASP A 937 9.03 -38.49 -47.24
C ASP A 937 9.72 -37.13 -47.48
N ASP A 938 11.01 -37.15 -47.81
CA ASP A 938 11.90 -35.98 -47.73
C ASP A 938 12.14 -35.26 -49.07
N VAL A 939 12.55 -33.99 -49.01
CA VAL A 939 12.96 -33.17 -50.17
C VAL A 939 14.36 -32.59 -49.96
N LEU A 940 15.32 -32.99 -50.79
CA LEU A 940 16.71 -32.53 -50.73
C LEU A 940 17.10 -31.79 -52.01
N THR A 941 17.76 -30.64 -51.88
CA THR A 941 18.38 -29.88 -52.98
C THR A 941 19.84 -29.63 -52.63
N GLY A 942 20.78 -30.06 -53.48
CA GLY A 942 22.22 -29.78 -53.29
C GLY A 942 22.52 -28.31 -53.56
N GLY A 943 22.26 -27.87 -54.78
CA GLY A 943 22.43 -26.48 -55.18
C GLY A 943 23.57 -26.33 -56.17
N SER A 944 24.61 -25.57 -55.84
CA SER A 944 25.80 -25.45 -56.69
C SER A 944 27.04 -25.95 -55.97
N GLY A 945 27.79 -26.86 -56.60
CA GLY A 945 28.95 -27.53 -56.02
C GLY A 945 28.84 -29.04 -56.21
N ASN A 946 29.76 -29.82 -55.65
CA ASN A 946 29.72 -31.28 -55.80
C ASN A 946 29.11 -31.90 -54.54
N ASP A 947 27.81 -32.13 -54.59
CA ASP A 947 27.02 -32.41 -53.41
C ASP A 947 26.84 -33.90 -53.16
N ARG A 948 26.62 -34.24 -51.88
CA ARG A 948 26.32 -35.60 -51.44
C ARG A 948 24.98 -35.65 -50.72
N LEU A 949 23.97 -36.22 -51.39
CA LEU A 949 22.62 -36.34 -50.87
C LEU A 949 22.29 -37.79 -50.50
N SER A 950 21.65 -38.00 -49.35
CA SER A 950 21.19 -39.30 -48.85
C SER A 950 19.82 -39.20 -48.20
N ALA A 951 18.84 -39.95 -48.71
CA ALA A 951 17.44 -39.88 -48.27
C ALA A 951 17.10 -40.83 -47.11
N SER A 952 17.60 -42.07 -47.19
CA SER A 952 17.41 -43.15 -46.20
C SER A 952 16.10 -43.93 -46.32
N THR A 953 14.99 -43.58 -45.65
CA THR A 953 13.74 -44.35 -45.75
C THR A 953 12.55 -43.45 -46.01
N GLY A 954 11.79 -43.70 -47.07
CA GLY A 954 10.76 -42.74 -47.45
C GLY A 954 10.15 -42.97 -48.80
N ARG A 955 9.40 -41.98 -49.29
CA ARG A 955 9.35 -41.63 -50.70
C ARG A 955 9.99 -40.27 -50.84
N ASP A 956 11.21 -40.25 -51.34
CA ASP A 956 12.03 -39.04 -51.28
C ASP A 956 12.20 -38.37 -52.64
N THR A 957 12.48 -37.07 -52.64
CA THR A 957 12.80 -36.28 -53.84
C THR A 957 14.16 -35.61 -53.67
N LEU A 958 15.13 -35.99 -54.50
CA LEU A 958 16.51 -35.48 -54.45
C LEU A 958 16.83 -34.74 -55.76
N ALA A 959 17.37 -33.54 -55.65
CA ALA A 959 17.93 -32.78 -56.76
C ALA A 959 19.39 -32.41 -56.46
N GLY A 960 20.34 -32.82 -57.30
CA GLY A 960 21.76 -32.48 -57.18
C GLY A 960 21.97 -30.99 -57.43
N GLY A 961 21.78 -30.56 -58.68
CA GLY A 961 21.85 -29.14 -59.06
C GLY A 961 22.96 -28.90 -60.07
N GLU A 962 23.85 -27.94 -59.84
CA GLU A 962 25.04 -27.70 -60.66
C GLU A 962 26.27 -28.34 -60.00
N GLY A 963 26.95 -29.27 -60.67
CA GLY A 963 28.20 -29.88 -60.23
C GLY A 963 28.18 -31.40 -60.38
N ASP A 964 29.26 -32.09 -59.99
CA ASP A 964 29.32 -33.56 -60.10
C ASP A 964 28.78 -34.22 -58.81
N ASP A 965 27.49 -34.54 -58.80
CA ASP A 965 26.75 -34.87 -57.58
C ASP A 965 26.65 -36.37 -57.29
N LEU A 966 26.35 -36.69 -56.02
CA LEU A 966 26.18 -38.05 -55.53
C LEU A 966 24.88 -38.22 -54.74
N LEU A 967 23.90 -38.87 -55.37
CA LEU A 967 22.55 -39.05 -54.83
C LEU A 967 22.28 -40.52 -54.46
N TYR A 968 21.81 -40.75 -53.23
CA TYR A 968 21.37 -42.05 -52.72
C TYR A 968 19.93 -42.00 -52.19
N GLY A 969 18.99 -42.66 -52.89
CA GLY A 969 17.59 -42.83 -52.41
C GLY A 969 17.47 -43.83 -51.25
N LEU A 970 18.21 -44.94 -51.35
CA LEU A 970 18.29 -46.03 -50.36
C LEU A 970 17.03 -46.90 -50.25
N PHE A 971 16.01 -46.54 -49.47
CA PHE A 971 14.79 -47.35 -49.32
C PHE A 971 13.55 -46.49 -49.59
N GLY A 972 12.80 -46.82 -50.63
CA GLY A 972 11.66 -46.00 -50.98
C GLY A 972 11.23 -46.18 -52.42
N ASP A 973 10.20 -45.44 -52.82
CA ASP A 973 9.88 -45.30 -54.24
C ASP A 973 10.33 -43.89 -54.66
N ASP A 974 11.63 -43.67 -54.88
CA ASP A 974 12.24 -42.34 -54.81
C ASP A 974 12.32 -41.63 -56.17
N VAL A 975 12.47 -40.30 -56.15
CA VAL A 975 12.71 -39.45 -57.33
C VAL A 975 14.07 -38.78 -57.19
N LEU A 976 14.98 -39.04 -58.12
CA LEU A 976 16.32 -38.44 -58.14
C LEU A 976 16.55 -37.68 -59.45
N ASP A 977 17.09 -36.48 -59.37
CA ASP A 977 17.49 -35.63 -60.50
C ASP A 977 18.93 -35.16 -60.29
N GLY A 978 19.87 -35.56 -61.16
CA GLY A 978 21.28 -35.16 -61.08
C GLY A 978 21.47 -33.67 -61.34
N GLY A 979 20.94 -33.20 -62.47
CA GLY A 979 21.00 -31.80 -62.85
C GLY A 979 22.08 -31.55 -63.89
N ALA A 980 23.05 -30.69 -63.61
CA ALA A 980 24.11 -30.33 -64.53
C ALA A 980 25.48 -30.75 -64.00
N GLY A 981 26.10 -31.76 -64.61
CA GLY A 981 27.40 -32.27 -64.24
C GLY A 981 27.50 -33.76 -64.55
N SER A 982 28.54 -34.43 -64.05
CA SER A 982 28.70 -35.87 -64.22
C SER A 982 28.27 -36.60 -62.96
N ASP A 983 26.98 -36.89 -62.87
CA ASP A 983 26.33 -37.25 -61.62
C ASP A 983 26.33 -38.75 -61.37
N ARG A 984 26.11 -39.13 -60.12
CA ARG A 984 26.03 -40.53 -59.71
C ARG A 984 24.79 -40.77 -58.85
N LEU A 985 23.86 -41.52 -59.42
CA LEU A 985 22.56 -41.80 -58.82
C LEU A 985 22.44 -43.28 -58.45
N ASP A 986 21.99 -43.58 -57.23
CA ASP A 986 21.65 -44.93 -56.75
C ASP A 986 20.30 -44.87 -56.02
N GLY A 987 19.21 -45.25 -56.71
CA GLY A 987 17.87 -45.27 -56.13
C GLY A 987 17.75 -46.26 -54.96
N GLY A 988 18.50 -47.36 -54.99
CA GLY A 988 18.52 -48.33 -53.91
C GLY A 988 17.41 -49.39 -54.02
N ARG A 989 16.48 -49.42 -53.06
CA ARG A 989 15.40 -50.40 -52.99
C ARG A 989 14.05 -49.72 -53.15
N GLY A 990 13.34 -50.12 -54.19
CA GLY A 990 11.90 -49.96 -54.34
C GLY A 990 11.57 -49.76 -55.79
N LYS A 991 10.88 -48.67 -56.12
CA LYS A 991 10.59 -48.30 -57.50
C LYS A 991 10.98 -46.85 -57.74
N ASP A 992 12.20 -46.70 -58.21
CA ASP A 992 12.83 -45.39 -58.24
C ASP A 992 12.71 -44.76 -59.64
N ARG A 993 12.69 -43.44 -59.69
CA ARG A 993 12.62 -42.65 -60.91
C ARG A 993 13.81 -41.69 -60.93
N MET A 994 14.76 -41.94 -61.82
CA MET A 994 16.04 -41.22 -61.89
C MET A 994 16.16 -40.42 -63.20
N THR A 995 16.65 -39.20 -63.12
CA THR A 995 16.98 -38.31 -64.25
C THR A 995 18.44 -37.91 -64.08
N GLY A 996 19.28 -38.09 -65.11
CA GLY A 996 20.68 -37.71 -65.06
C GLY A 996 20.86 -36.20 -65.25
N GLY A 997 20.20 -35.65 -66.26
CA GLY A 997 20.29 -34.26 -66.65
C GLY A 997 21.32 -34.05 -67.75
N THR A 998 22.19 -33.05 -67.60
CA THR A 998 23.24 -32.76 -68.59
C THR A 998 24.61 -33.16 -68.08
N GLY A 999 25.33 -33.98 -68.84
CA GLY A 999 26.71 -34.35 -68.55
C GLY A 999 26.86 -35.85 -68.69
N ALA A 1000 27.78 -36.48 -67.97
CA ALA A 1000 28.08 -37.90 -68.15
C ALA A 1000 27.75 -38.71 -66.89
N ASP A 1001 26.54 -39.26 -66.85
CA ASP A 1001 25.94 -39.72 -65.60
C ASP A 1001 26.12 -41.22 -65.37
N LEU A 1002 26.13 -41.62 -64.10
CA LEU A 1002 26.35 -42.98 -63.65
C LEU A 1002 25.21 -43.49 -62.76
N PHE A 1003 24.26 -44.20 -63.37
CA PHE A 1003 23.18 -44.89 -62.67
C PHE A 1003 23.68 -46.21 -62.07
N GLN A 1004 23.69 -46.33 -60.75
CA GLN A 1004 24.21 -47.49 -60.03
C GLN A 1004 23.12 -48.43 -59.54
N PHE A 1005 23.34 -49.74 -59.71
CA PHE A 1005 22.50 -50.80 -59.16
C PHE A 1005 23.33 -51.79 -58.34
N THR A 1006 23.05 -51.85 -57.03
CA THR A 1006 23.72 -52.74 -56.07
C THR A 1006 22.84 -53.86 -55.52
N SER A 1007 21.52 -53.75 -55.65
CA SER A 1007 20.51 -54.75 -55.26
C SER A 1007 19.69 -55.22 -56.47
N TYR A 1008 19.15 -56.44 -56.41
CA TYR A 1008 18.34 -57.03 -57.49
C TYR A 1008 17.19 -57.86 -56.90
N LEU A 1009 16.33 -57.27 -56.07
CA LEU A 1009 15.19 -58.00 -55.50
C LEU A 1009 14.09 -58.18 -56.54
N ARG A 1010 13.36 -59.28 -56.44
CA ARG A 1010 12.27 -59.57 -57.38
C ARG A 1010 11.10 -58.64 -57.09
N GLY A 1011 10.69 -57.88 -58.11
CA GLY A 1011 9.52 -57.00 -58.05
C GLY A 1011 9.84 -55.51 -57.99
N GLU A 1012 11.11 -55.15 -57.81
CA GLU A 1012 11.65 -53.78 -57.96
C GLU A 1012 11.59 -53.37 -59.44
N VAL A 1013 11.29 -52.10 -59.68
CA VAL A 1013 11.21 -51.50 -61.03
C VAL A 1013 11.71 -50.08 -60.98
N ASP A 1014 12.88 -49.84 -61.56
CA ASP A 1014 13.48 -48.50 -61.62
C ASP A 1014 13.38 -47.94 -63.04
N VAL A 1015 13.12 -46.64 -63.15
CA VAL A 1015 12.97 -45.91 -64.41
C VAL A 1015 14.03 -44.82 -64.50
N ILE A 1016 14.78 -44.82 -65.60
CA ILE A 1016 15.68 -43.73 -65.99
C ILE A 1016 15.02 -42.95 -67.12
N THR A 1017 14.85 -41.64 -66.96
CA THR A 1017 13.95 -40.82 -67.78
C THR A 1017 14.61 -40.20 -69.02
N ASP A 1018 15.93 -40.06 -69.02
CA ASP A 1018 16.68 -39.24 -70.00
C ASP A 1018 18.03 -39.82 -70.45
N PHE A 1019 18.28 -41.11 -70.22
CA PHE A 1019 19.54 -41.79 -70.53
C PHE A 1019 20.08 -41.48 -71.94
N GLU A 1020 21.26 -40.85 -72.04
CA GLU A 1020 21.94 -40.51 -73.28
C GLU A 1020 23.00 -41.58 -73.66
N ASP A 1021 22.73 -42.30 -74.75
CA ASP A 1021 23.63 -43.34 -75.27
C ASP A 1021 25.03 -42.82 -75.60
N GLY A 1022 26.07 -43.55 -75.16
CA GLY A 1022 27.47 -43.19 -75.36
C GLY A 1022 27.99 -42.06 -74.45
N ILE A 1023 27.14 -41.45 -73.64
CA ILE A 1023 27.50 -40.44 -72.64
C ILE A 1023 27.30 -41.06 -71.24
N ASP A 1024 26.08 -41.50 -70.94
CA ASP A 1024 25.71 -42.07 -69.64
C ASP A 1024 26.08 -43.54 -69.50
N ARG A 1025 26.13 -44.02 -68.26
CA ARG A 1025 26.49 -45.40 -67.94
C ARG A 1025 25.64 -46.02 -66.84
N LEU A 1026 25.33 -47.30 -67.02
CA LEU A 1026 24.77 -48.15 -65.97
C LEU A 1026 25.85 -48.97 -65.25
N ARG A 1027 26.02 -48.76 -63.95
CA ARG A 1027 26.89 -49.58 -63.11
C ARG A 1027 26.15 -50.77 -62.51
N LEU A 1028 26.49 -51.97 -62.95
CA LEU A 1028 25.87 -53.21 -62.50
C LEU A 1028 26.87 -54.06 -61.70
N THR A 1029 26.63 -54.21 -60.40
CA THR A 1029 27.51 -55.00 -59.51
C THR A 1029 27.15 -56.49 -59.50
N GLY A 1030 28.09 -57.37 -59.19
CA GLY A 1030 27.80 -58.80 -58.91
C GLY A 1030 27.69 -59.70 -60.15
N LEU A 1031 28.26 -59.28 -61.29
CA LEU A 1031 28.41 -60.11 -62.50
C LEU A 1031 29.86 -60.63 -62.60
N GLY A 1032 30.15 -61.76 -61.95
CA GLY A 1032 31.48 -62.36 -61.96
C GLY A 1032 31.88 -62.98 -63.31
N GLY A 1033 33.14 -62.75 -63.75
CA GLY A 1033 33.82 -63.46 -64.86
C GLY A 1033 33.52 -62.95 -66.29
N GLY A 1034 34.53 -63.04 -67.18
CA GLY A 1034 34.44 -62.66 -68.60
C GLY A 1034 34.88 -61.23 -68.94
N THR A 1035 34.92 -60.87 -70.22
CA THR A 1035 35.06 -59.48 -70.69
C THR A 1035 33.72 -58.75 -70.59
N ASP A 1036 33.69 -57.42 -70.56
CA ASP A 1036 32.43 -56.65 -70.50
C ASP A 1036 31.47 -56.99 -71.64
N ALA A 1037 31.98 -57.20 -72.86
CA ALA A 1037 31.20 -57.70 -74.00
C ALA A 1037 30.54 -59.09 -73.77
N ALA A 1038 31.11 -59.93 -72.89
CA ALA A 1038 30.52 -61.22 -72.52
C ALA A 1038 29.42 -61.06 -71.47
N ARG A 1039 29.61 -60.14 -70.52
CA ARG A 1039 28.64 -59.82 -69.47
C ARG A 1039 27.41 -59.10 -70.06
N PHE A 1040 27.64 -58.13 -70.96
CA PHE A 1040 26.60 -57.45 -71.71
C PHE A 1040 25.70 -58.41 -72.50
N ARG A 1041 26.29 -59.37 -73.25
CA ARG A 1041 25.52 -60.42 -73.95
C ARG A 1041 24.72 -61.34 -73.03
N GLY A 1042 25.03 -61.34 -71.72
CA GLY A 1042 24.31 -62.11 -70.71
C GLY A 1042 23.11 -61.36 -70.10
N LEU A 1043 22.97 -60.06 -70.37
CA LEU A 1043 21.81 -59.28 -69.94
C LEU A 1043 20.59 -59.62 -70.82
N VAL A 1044 19.40 -59.55 -70.21
CA VAL A 1044 18.14 -59.65 -70.95
C VAL A 1044 17.64 -58.23 -71.17
N ILE A 1045 17.82 -57.73 -72.39
CA ILE A 1045 17.41 -56.39 -72.83
C ILE A 1045 16.36 -56.55 -73.93
N ARG A 1046 15.24 -55.82 -73.85
CA ARG A 1046 14.16 -55.83 -74.85
C ARG A 1046 13.39 -54.52 -74.85
N ASP A 1047 12.79 -54.18 -75.99
CA ASP A 1047 11.84 -53.06 -76.05
C ASP A 1047 10.48 -53.47 -75.47
N VAL A 1048 9.90 -52.58 -74.68
CA VAL A 1048 8.54 -52.71 -74.15
C VAL A 1048 7.82 -51.37 -74.23
N THR A 1049 6.54 -51.40 -74.56
CA THR A 1049 5.66 -50.22 -74.45
C THR A 1049 4.75 -50.43 -73.24
N ILE A 1050 4.82 -49.52 -72.28
CA ILE A 1050 4.01 -49.54 -71.05
C ILE A 1050 3.28 -48.20 -70.95
N ASP A 1051 1.96 -48.26 -70.81
CA ASP A 1051 1.08 -47.09 -70.75
C ASP A 1051 1.30 -46.03 -71.86
N GLY A 1052 1.79 -46.48 -73.02
CA GLY A 1052 2.02 -45.64 -74.20
C GLY A 1052 3.41 -45.01 -74.29
N VAL A 1053 4.31 -45.31 -73.34
CA VAL A 1053 5.71 -44.90 -73.35
C VAL A 1053 6.59 -46.10 -73.72
N ASP A 1054 7.56 -45.89 -74.60
CA ASP A 1054 8.51 -46.91 -75.05
C ASP A 1054 9.75 -46.92 -74.16
N TYR A 1055 10.18 -48.11 -73.75
CA TYR A 1055 11.32 -48.32 -72.87
C TYR A 1055 12.25 -49.43 -73.39
N ALA A 1056 13.56 -49.24 -73.25
CA ALA A 1056 14.50 -50.37 -73.20
C ALA A 1056 14.45 -50.98 -71.80
N GLN A 1057 13.90 -52.19 -71.69
CA GLN A 1057 13.80 -52.93 -70.43
C GLN A 1057 14.99 -53.88 -70.27
N ILE A 1058 15.79 -53.67 -69.22
CA ILE A 1058 16.83 -54.58 -68.74
C ILE A 1058 16.25 -55.40 -67.58
N SER A 1059 16.42 -56.73 -67.58
CA SER A 1059 15.93 -57.60 -66.50
C SER A 1059 17.06 -58.39 -65.84
N ARG A 1060 17.13 -58.31 -64.51
CA ARG A 1060 18.14 -59.01 -63.71
C ARG A 1060 17.61 -59.44 -62.35
N GLY A 1061 17.74 -60.72 -62.00
CA GLY A 1061 17.34 -61.24 -60.69
C GLY A 1061 15.83 -61.17 -60.37
N GLY A 1062 15.02 -60.57 -61.26
CA GLY A 1062 13.62 -60.23 -61.02
C GLY A 1062 13.37 -58.74 -60.82
N HIS A 1063 14.43 -57.92 -60.76
CA HIS A 1063 14.41 -56.46 -60.86
C HIS A 1063 14.35 -56.07 -62.37
N LEU A 1064 13.51 -55.10 -62.71
CA LEU A 1064 13.42 -54.48 -64.04
C LEU A 1064 13.99 -53.05 -64.00
N ILE A 1065 14.88 -52.71 -64.92
CA ILE A 1065 15.36 -51.34 -65.13
C ILE A 1065 14.82 -50.88 -66.49
N TRP A 1066 14.15 -49.74 -66.55
CA TRP A 1066 13.55 -49.17 -67.76
C TRP A 1066 14.25 -47.88 -68.15
N LEU A 1067 14.75 -47.81 -69.38
CA LEU A 1067 15.29 -46.58 -69.96
C LEU A 1067 14.23 -45.98 -70.87
N GLU A 1068 13.66 -44.83 -70.49
CA GLU A 1068 12.59 -44.15 -71.21
C GLU A 1068 13.11 -43.58 -72.54
N GLY A 1069 12.41 -43.85 -73.65
CA GLY A 1069 12.76 -43.30 -74.96
C GLY A 1069 14.02 -43.88 -75.63
N VAL A 1070 14.68 -44.86 -75.01
CA VAL A 1070 15.86 -45.55 -75.56
C VAL A 1070 15.46 -46.85 -76.26
N ASP A 1071 15.96 -47.10 -77.46
CA ASP A 1071 15.82 -48.38 -78.16
C ASP A 1071 16.85 -49.40 -77.65
N ALA A 1072 16.43 -50.62 -77.31
CA ALA A 1072 17.32 -51.68 -76.82
C ALA A 1072 18.44 -52.08 -77.80
N ALA A 1073 18.29 -51.74 -79.08
CA ALA A 1073 19.28 -51.99 -80.13
C ALA A 1073 20.46 -51.01 -80.11
N ASP A 1074 20.28 -49.83 -79.50
CA ASP A 1074 21.29 -48.76 -79.46
C ASP A 1074 22.30 -48.99 -78.32
N LEU A 1075 21.86 -49.62 -77.23
CA LEU A 1075 22.72 -49.99 -76.10
C LEU A 1075 23.85 -50.95 -76.53
N THR A 1076 25.07 -50.64 -76.08
CA THR A 1076 26.29 -51.41 -76.30
C THR A 1076 26.96 -51.79 -74.99
N ALA A 1077 28.12 -52.45 -75.05
CA ALA A 1077 28.87 -52.81 -73.85
C ALA A 1077 29.58 -51.61 -73.17
N SER A 1078 29.73 -50.46 -73.84
CA SER A 1078 30.36 -49.27 -73.24
C SER A 1078 29.45 -48.47 -72.32
N ASP A 1079 28.14 -48.68 -72.45
CA ASP A 1079 27.10 -48.02 -71.66
C ASP A 1079 26.91 -48.72 -70.30
N PHE A 1080 27.74 -49.74 -70.03
CA PHE A 1080 27.70 -50.54 -68.81
C PHE A 1080 29.06 -50.61 -68.14
N LEU A 1081 29.08 -50.40 -66.83
CA LEU A 1081 30.23 -50.67 -65.97
C LEU A 1081 29.95 -51.92 -65.14
N PHE A 1082 30.64 -53.03 -65.46
CA PHE A 1082 30.46 -54.29 -64.75
C PHE A 1082 31.50 -54.48 -63.64
N VAL A 1083 31.05 -54.46 -62.38
CA VAL A 1083 31.93 -54.55 -61.20
C VAL A 1083 31.76 -55.88 -60.46
#